data_AF-A0A7R9A922-F1
#
_entry.id   AF-A0A7R9A922-F1
#
_cell.length_a   1.000
_cell.length_b   1.000
_cell.length_c   1.000
_cell.angle_alpha   90.00
_cell.angle_beta   90.00
_cell.angle_gamma   90.00
#
_symmetry.space_group_name_H-M   'P 1'
#
loop_
_entity.id
_entity.type
_entity.pdbx_description
1 polymer ?
#
loop_
_entity_poly.entity_id
_entity_poly.type
_entity_poly.pdbx_seq_one_letter_code
_entity_poly.pdbx_strand_id
1 'polypeptide(L)'
;MGVLIRRNAIIVLMCVELMLNAVNLLLAAFSTYLGDAQGQLLVFFIMVVAAAEAARLPKTVVGIIGSGSVLAAFVLSVFCFNEVAATGKGLHSLVYNWLTVGNLQINFSFLVDQLSVWMMLIITGIGFLIHVYSTGYMHDDEGFYKFFAYLNLFIFSMLLLVMGSNFVMMFFGWEGVGLCSYLLIGFWYTNKEYGKAARAMGKSAQIPLYTWLPDAMAGPTPVSALIHAATMVTAGIYLVTRCNALYDLSHTALMVVAAVGLATSIWAALIGLRQNDIKKVLAYSTVSQLGLMFLALGMGAYTTAMFHVTTHAFFKALLFLAAGSVIHGLGGDQDIRNMGGLRKAMPITFVVFLIGALSMLLWSGRLAGTIALGLSLVQLAVTLYALSNFHGPAMYSHEVNLPWIPEAGINFRLGLDGISMVLVLLTSLLVPFIIVSSTLRKYHNESLYYGLLLLMQAGLTGVFMALDGLVFYIFYELALIPIYFICAIWGGADRIRITMKFFIYTFLGSLLMLVSLIYLYLHTPGNHSFAYEALHDVHLTTPAAYWVFAGIFAAFAIKIPIFPFHTWQPDTYVAAPTGGTMLLSGIMLKMGAYGLIRWLIPLAPEAMSAFVPVLITLSVIGVIYASIIAIQQRDIKRLIAYSSIAHVGLIAAGIFAWNKMGLHGSVIQMFNHGINVVGLFLVCDIIERRLGSRSLSDMGGIAKNAPVFATLFLIILLGSIAVPLTNGFVGEFLLLYGVWDYNHWLGAVAGLTIIFGAVYMLRVYGLSMFGPTNEETANFPDLDIKETIVLGSRRDDLRGNEAALKYFLMGAFATGIFLFGTALVYGATATFDIQTIGNTLALHKAAPFHFWAPDVYQGSPNLVTLFMSTLVKIAGFAAFYRLFSIAYAAEMDTWGPVVAMIAVMTMVIANFSAIFQKSFKRMMAYSGISHAGYLMLGILAIGVAGSAGALFLYITTYAIATIIAFAVFILISEQQGDEQGFSAFNGLGKSHPYLAAAMAVSMLTLAGIPPTAGFFGKYFLFSAAFERYPWLVVVAVLHSAISIYYYFKILAAMYFTDDMTDNYHIQVPVAYKVVIAVAVALLVLLSVVPGGVMSLVNH
;
A
#
# COMPACT_ATOMS: atom_id res chain seq x y z
N MET A 1 -43.53 26.08 40.13
CA MET A 1 -43.16 24.86 40.88
C MET A 1 -41.90 25.00 41.77
N GLY A 2 -41.21 26.15 41.80
CA GLY A 2 -39.96 26.34 42.58
C GLY A 2 -40.10 26.55 44.09
N VAL A 3 -41.32 26.62 44.63
CA VAL A 3 -41.59 26.75 46.08
C VAL A 3 -41.89 25.37 46.71
N LEU A 4 -42.35 24.39 45.93
CA LEU A 4 -42.75 23.05 46.41
C LEU A 4 -41.56 22.15 46.78
N ILE A 5 -40.36 22.43 46.28
CA ILE A 5 -39.16 21.57 46.46
C ILE A 5 -38.38 21.94 47.73
N ARG A 6 -38.57 23.14 48.29
CA ARG A 6 -37.63 23.66 49.31
C ARG A 6 -37.70 22.98 50.68
N ARG A 7 -38.80 22.31 51.06
CA ARG A 7 -38.98 21.76 52.43
C ARG A 7 -39.97 20.61 52.59
N ASN A 8 -40.42 19.96 51.52
CA ASN A 8 -41.46 18.95 51.69
C ASN A 8 -40.83 17.60 52.07
N ALA A 9 -40.75 17.34 53.37
CA ALA A 9 -40.45 16.02 53.93
C ALA A 9 -41.33 14.94 53.29
N ILE A 10 -42.52 15.30 52.80
CA ILE A 10 -43.45 14.43 52.08
C ILE A 10 -42.89 13.96 50.72
N ILE A 11 -42.15 14.79 49.97
CA ILE A 11 -41.53 14.38 48.69
C ILE A 11 -40.32 13.49 48.95
N VAL A 12 -39.53 13.80 49.98
CA VAL A 12 -38.41 12.95 50.42
C VAL A 12 -38.95 11.62 50.97
N LEU A 13 -40.01 11.63 51.77
CA LEU A 13 -40.70 10.44 52.27
C LEU A 13 -41.35 9.65 51.14
N MET A 14 -41.94 10.29 50.12
CA MET A 14 -42.46 9.60 48.93
C MET A 14 -41.36 9.00 48.06
N CYS A 15 -40.21 9.67 47.90
CA CYS A 15 -39.05 9.12 47.20
C CYS A 15 -38.43 7.96 47.97
N VAL A 16 -38.33 8.09 49.31
CA VAL A 16 -37.92 7.01 50.21
C VAL A 16 -38.94 5.87 50.16
N GLU A 17 -40.24 6.13 50.11
CA GLU A 17 -41.31 5.12 50.03
C GLU A 17 -41.39 4.43 48.66
N LEU A 18 -41.10 5.15 47.57
CA LEU A 18 -40.90 4.59 46.23
C LEU A 18 -39.61 3.76 46.15
N MET A 19 -38.54 4.17 46.84
CA MET A 19 -37.32 3.37 47.01
C MET A 19 -37.56 2.13 47.88
N LEU A 20 -38.34 2.25 48.96
CA LEU A 20 -38.76 1.16 49.84
C LEU A 20 -39.58 0.11 49.07
N ASN A 21 -40.49 0.54 48.18
CA ASN A 21 -41.31 -0.36 47.38
C ASN A 21 -40.55 -1.09 46.27
N ALA A 22 -39.52 -0.48 45.70
CA ALA A 22 -38.70 -1.10 44.65
C ALA A 22 -37.59 -2.02 45.21
N VAL A 23 -37.15 -1.83 46.47
CA VAL A 23 -36.28 -2.75 47.21
C VAL A 23 -37.06 -3.91 47.86
N ASN A 24 -38.30 -3.67 48.34
CA ASN A 24 -39.24 -4.75 48.70
C ASN A 24 -39.40 -5.75 47.56
N LEU A 25 -39.22 -5.28 46.34
CA LEU A 25 -39.40 -6.09 45.17
C LEU A 25 -38.27 -7.08 44.91
N LEU A 26 -37.03 -6.62 44.90
CA LEU A 26 -35.91 -7.54 44.71
C LEU A 26 -35.74 -8.51 45.89
N LEU A 27 -36.17 -8.11 47.09
CA LEU A 27 -36.09 -8.95 48.28
C LEU A 27 -37.24 -9.95 48.41
N ALA A 28 -38.47 -9.68 47.97
CA ALA A 28 -39.47 -10.74 47.94
C ALA A 28 -39.17 -11.78 46.84
N ALA A 29 -38.53 -11.38 45.73
CA ALA A 29 -38.00 -12.31 44.74
C ALA A 29 -36.95 -13.27 45.32
N PHE A 30 -36.12 -12.79 46.26
CA PHE A 30 -35.06 -13.57 46.91
C PHE A 30 -35.50 -14.25 48.22
N SER A 31 -36.49 -13.71 48.95
CA SER A 31 -37.00 -14.27 50.22
C SER A 31 -37.94 -15.45 50.01
N THR A 32 -38.60 -15.53 48.85
CA THR A 32 -39.41 -16.70 48.47
C THR A 32 -38.53 -17.95 48.30
N TYR A 33 -37.22 -17.79 48.09
CA TYR A 33 -36.24 -18.88 48.01
C TYR A 33 -35.75 -19.39 49.39
N LEU A 34 -35.87 -18.60 50.47
CA LEU A 34 -35.21 -18.89 51.77
C LEU A 34 -36.13 -19.04 52.99
N GLY A 35 -37.43 -18.79 52.88
CA GLY A 35 -38.41 -19.31 53.84
C GLY A 35 -38.34 -18.83 55.30
N ASP A 36 -38.13 -17.53 55.53
CA ASP A 36 -38.28 -16.77 56.81
C ASP A 36 -36.98 -16.18 57.40
N ALA A 37 -36.91 -14.84 57.35
CA ALA A 37 -36.28 -13.92 58.31
C ALA A 37 -36.62 -12.48 57.86
N GLN A 38 -37.91 -12.17 57.75
CA GLN A 38 -38.38 -10.83 57.39
C GLN A 38 -37.97 -9.82 58.49
N GLY A 39 -37.12 -8.84 58.16
CA GLY A 39 -37.09 -7.53 58.83
C GLY A 39 -35.74 -6.98 59.27
N GLN A 40 -34.77 -7.81 59.70
CA GLN A 40 -33.66 -7.28 60.50
C GLN A 40 -32.46 -6.71 59.71
N LEU A 41 -32.12 -7.28 58.54
CA LEU A 41 -31.01 -6.76 57.72
C LEU A 41 -31.39 -5.49 56.93
N LEU A 42 -32.68 -5.34 56.61
CA LEU A 42 -33.22 -4.23 55.82
C LEU A 42 -33.40 -2.96 56.67
N VAL A 43 -33.77 -3.11 57.94
CA VAL A 43 -33.70 -2.00 58.92
C VAL A 43 -32.25 -1.50 59.03
N PHE A 44 -31.25 -2.39 58.97
CA PHE A 44 -29.84 -2.02 59.03
C PHE A 44 -29.35 -1.25 57.79
N PHE A 45 -29.71 -1.67 56.58
CA PHE A 45 -29.28 -0.97 55.35
C PHE A 45 -30.05 0.35 55.11
N ILE A 46 -31.34 0.40 55.45
CA ILE A 46 -32.13 1.65 55.44
C ILE A 46 -31.58 2.63 56.49
N MET A 47 -31.20 2.15 57.69
CA MET A 47 -30.48 2.98 58.67
C MET A 47 -29.13 3.46 58.14
N VAL A 48 -28.41 2.69 57.32
CA VAL A 48 -27.11 3.10 56.74
C VAL A 48 -27.25 4.15 55.64
N VAL A 49 -28.26 4.07 54.78
CA VAL A 49 -28.51 5.07 53.73
C VAL A 49 -29.15 6.35 54.31
N ALA A 50 -30.10 6.21 55.25
CA ALA A 50 -30.64 7.33 56.01
C ALA A 50 -29.57 7.98 56.91
N ALA A 51 -28.65 7.21 57.49
CA ALA A 51 -27.48 7.73 58.19
C ALA A 51 -26.44 8.35 57.24
N ALA A 52 -26.33 7.93 55.98
CA ALA A 52 -25.43 8.57 55.01
C ALA A 52 -25.96 9.93 54.51
N GLU A 53 -27.28 10.13 54.46
CA GLU A 53 -27.89 11.45 54.21
C GLU A 53 -27.92 12.34 55.47
N ALA A 54 -27.99 11.76 56.67
CA ALA A 54 -28.13 12.50 57.93
C ALA A 54 -26.80 12.71 58.71
N ALA A 55 -25.80 11.84 58.55
CA ALA A 55 -24.54 11.92 59.29
C ALA A 55 -23.41 12.40 58.38
N ARG A 56 -22.62 13.35 58.90
CA ARG A 56 -21.35 13.82 58.32
C ARG A 56 -20.30 12.70 58.37
N LEU A 57 -20.56 11.57 57.71
CA LEU A 57 -19.63 10.45 57.62
C LEU A 57 -18.36 10.90 56.86
N PRO A 58 -17.20 10.27 57.12
CA PRO A 58 -16.01 10.53 56.32
C PRO A 58 -16.26 10.21 54.84
N LYS A 59 -15.79 11.08 53.93
CA LYS A 59 -15.96 10.92 52.47
C LYS A 59 -15.48 9.54 51.98
N THR A 60 -14.41 9.02 52.57
CA THR A 60 -13.89 7.67 52.29
C THR A 60 -14.92 6.57 52.55
N VAL A 61 -15.66 6.64 53.66
CA VAL A 61 -16.69 5.64 54.01
C VAL A 61 -17.84 5.70 53.00
N VAL A 62 -18.27 6.89 52.63
CA VAL A 62 -19.36 7.08 51.66
C VAL A 62 -18.94 6.63 50.25
N GLY A 63 -17.70 6.88 49.84
CA GLY A 63 -17.14 6.38 48.58
C GLY A 63 -17.06 4.85 48.54
N ILE A 64 -16.68 4.21 49.65
CA ILE A 64 -16.63 2.74 49.80
C ILE A 64 -18.03 2.14 49.76
N ILE A 65 -18.99 2.68 50.54
CA ILE A 65 -20.37 2.19 50.56
C ILE A 65 -21.03 2.37 49.18
N GLY A 66 -20.88 3.55 48.57
CA GLY A 66 -21.40 3.86 47.26
C GLY A 66 -20.88 2.89 46.20
N SER A 67 -19.56 2.81 46.03
CA SER A 67 -18.93 1.94 45.02
C SER A 67 -19.12 0.45 45.34
N GLY A 68 -19.05 0.06 46.62
CA GLY A 68 -19.19 -1.32 47.08
C GLY A 68 -20.59 -1.88 46.82
N SER A 69 -21.64 -1.05 46.95
CA SER A 69 -23.01 -1.46 46.62
C SER A 69 -23.19 -1.81 45.13
N VAL A 70 -22.54 -1.06 44.25
CA VAL A 70 -22.57 -1.33 42.80
C VAL A 70 -21.71 -2.54 42.43
N LEU A 71 -20.58 -2.74 43.09
CA LEU A 71 -19.77 -3.95 42.93
C LEU A 71 -20.54 -5.21 43.34
N ALA A 72 -21.29 -5.16 44.44
CA ALA A 72 -22.15 -6.26 44.86
C ALA A 72 -23.22 -6.57 43.81
N ALA A 73 -23.84 -5.53 43.24
CA ALA A 73 -24.80 -5.69 42.14
C ALA A 73 -24.16 -6.27 40.87
N PHE A 74 -22.90 -5.93 40.57
CA PHE A 74 -22.15 -6.51 39.45
C PHE A 74 -21.89 -8.01 39.67
N VAL A 75 -21.45 -8.39 40.87
CA VAL A 75 -21.23 -9.80 41.24
C VAL A 75 -22.54 -10.61 41.10
N LEU A 76 -23.66 -10.07 41.57
CA LEU A 76 -24.98 -10.70 41.38
C LEU A 76 -25.38 -10.80 39.90
N SER A 77 -25.09 -9.77 39.10
CA SER A 77 -25.34 -9.78 37.66
C SER A 77 -24.54 -10.88 36.94
N VAL A 78 -23.29 -11.14 37.36
CA VAL A 78 -22.47 -12.25 36.85
C VAL A 78 -23.07 -13.61 37.24
N PHE A 79 -23.60 -13.75 38.45
CA PHE A 79 -24.31 -14.97 38.85
C PHE A 79 -25.55 -15.21 37.98
N CYS A 80 -26.41 -14.19 37.80
CA CYS A 80 -27.55 -14.28 36.91
C CYS A 80 -27.14 -14.60 35.46
N PHE A 81 -26.01 -14.07 34.98
CA PHE A 81 -25.48 -14.40 33.67
C PHE A 81 -25.14 -15.87 33.52
N ASN A 82 -24.40 -16.44 34.47
CA ASN A 82 -24.02 -17.85 34.43
C ASN A 82 -25.26 -18.75 34.48
N GLU A 83 -26.28 -18.39 35.26
CA GLU A 83 -27.51 -19.18 35.36
C GLU A 83 -28.38 -19.12 34.10
N VAL A 84 -28.58 -17.93 33.52
CA VAL A 84 -29.31 -17.78 32.25
C VAL A 84 -28.54 -18.43 31.10
N ALA A 85 -27.21 -18.34 31.08
CA ALA A 85 -26.37 -18.99 30.08
C ALA A 85 -26.42 -20.53 30.18
N ALA A 86 -26.43 -21.08 31.40
CA ALA A 86 -26.49 -22.52 31.62
C ALA A 86 -27.87 -23.13 31.33
N THR A 87 -28.95 -22.41 31.69
CA THR A 87 -30.32 -22.94 31.60
C THR A 87 -31.06 -22.55 30.32
N GLY A 88 -30.62 -21.48 29.65
CA GLY A 88 -31.27 -20.90 28.47
C GLY A 88 -32.64 -20.27 28.76
N LYS A 89 -33.08 -20.22 30.02
CA LYS A 89 -34.39 -19.68 30.43
C LYS A 89 -34.21 -18.39 31.21
N GLY A 90 -35.06 -17.40 30.93
CA GLY A 90 -35.09 -16.16 31.71
C GLY A 90 -35.65 -16.40 33.11
N LEU A 91 -35.09 -15.72 34.11
CA LEU A 91 -35.57 -15.72 35.48
C LEU A 91 -36.72 -14.72 35.60
N HIS A 92 -37.93 -15.22 35.84
CA HIS A 92 -39.11 -14.40 36.08
C HIS A 92 -39.50 -14.50 37.55
N SER A 93 -39.54 -13.36 38.23
CA SER A 93 -39.95 -13.30 39.63
C SER A 93 -41.13 -12.35 39.82
N LEU A 94 -42.26 -12.92 40.21
CA LEU A 94 -43.42 -12.16 40.68
C LEU A 94 -43.24 -11.87 42.16
N VAL A 95 -43.31 -10.60 42.52
CA VAL A 95 -43.10 -10.20 43.90
C VAL A 95 -44.43 -9.97 44.57
N TYR A 96 -45.26 -9.12 43.98
CA TYR A 96 -46.67 -9.01 44.34
C TYR A 96 -47.46 -8.44 43.17
N ASN A 97 -48.77 -8.65 43.20
CA ASN A 97 -49.69 -8.04 42.26
C ASN A 97 -50.00 -6.62 42.74
N TRP A 98 -49.68 -5.62 41.91
CA TRP A 98 -49.77 -4.22 42.32
C TRP A 98 -51.17 -3.64 42.13
N LEU A 99 -51.80 -3.94 41.00
CA LEU A 99 -53.15 -3.47 40.71
C LEU A 99 -53.91 -4.52 39.92
N THR A 100 -55.11 -4.87 40.40
CA THR A 100 -56.06 -5.72 39.67
C THR A 100 -57.40 -5.01 39.58
N VAL A 101 -57.84 -4.68 38.36
CA VAL A 101 -59.15 -4.07 38.08
C VAL A 101 -59.79 -4.79 36.89
N GLY A 102 -60.82 -5.59 37.15
CA GLY A 102 -61.43 -6.45 36.13
C GLY A 102 -60.41 -7.42 35.53
N ASN A 103 -60.21 -7.37 34.21
CA ASN A 103 -59.20 -8.17 33.49
C ASN A 103 -57.80 -7.54 33.47
N LEU A 104 -57.64 -6.29 33.92
CA LEU A 104 -56.33 -5.62 33.96
C LEU A 104 -55.57 -6.08 35.21
N GLN A 105 -54.46 -6.80 35.01
CA GLN A 105 -53.52 -7.16 36.07
C GLN A 105 -52.16 -6.52 35.81
N ILE A 106 -51.73 -5.66 36.74
CA ILE A 106 -50.41 -5.03 36.73
C ILE A 106 -49.61 -5.65 37.85
N ASN A 107 -48.68 -6.52 37.48
CA ASN A 107 -47.79 -7.17 38.41
C ASN A 107 -46.54 -6.31 38.65
N PHE A 108 -46.11 -6.22 39.90
CA PHE A 108 -44.78 -5.75 40.19
C PHE A 108 -43.88 -7.01 40.16
N SER A 109 -43.23 -7.21 39.02
CA SER A 109 -42.45 -8.41 38.71
C SER A 109 -41.20 -8.07 37.89
N PHE A 110 -40.16 -8.89 38.04
CA PHE A 110 -38.91 -8.76 37.32
C PHE A 110 -38.70 -9.89 36.32
N LEU A 111 -38.07 -9.57 35.20
CA LEU A 111 -37.65 -10.49 34.16
C LEU A 111 -36.17 -10.27 33.84
N VAL A 112 -35.37 -11.29 34.12
CA VAL A 112 -33.94 -11.35 33.84
C VAL A 112 -33.72 -12.44 32.79
N ASP A 113 -33.81 -12.05 31.51
CA ASP A 113 -33.55 -12.89 30.35
C ASP A 113 -32.18 -12.58 29.72
N GLN A 114 -31.86 -13.19 28.57
CA GLN A 114 -30.56 -13.01 27.91
C GLN A 114 -30.25 -11.53 27.68
N LEU A 115 -31.22 -10.75 27.19
CA LEU A 115 -31.06 -9.33 26.91
C LEU A 115 -30.86 -8.51 28.20
N SER A 116 -31.68 -8.75 29.22
CA SER A 116 -31.61 -8.04 30.49
C SER A 116 -30.29 -8.30 31.21
N VAL A 117 -29.80 -9.54 31.24
CA VAL A 117 -28.51 -9.89 31.86
C VAL A 117 -27.35 -9.16 31.18
N TRP A 118 -27.31 -9.15 29.84
CA TRP A 118 -26.26 -8.43 29.10
C TRP A 118 -26.21 -6.96 29.49
N MET A 119 -27.36 -6.32 29.59
CA MET A 119 -27.45 -4.91 29.98
C MET A 119 -27.12 -4.69 31.47
N MET A 120 -27.51 -5.60 32.37
CA MET A 120 -27.15 -5.55 33.79
C MET A 120 -25.63 -5.55 33.99
N LEU A 121 -24.89 -6.41 33.27
CA LEU A 121 -23.43 -6.47 33.32
C LEU A 121 -22.78 -5.14 32.91
N ILE A 122 -23.29 -4.52 31.84
CA ILE A 122 -22.80 -3.22 31.36
C ILE A 122 -23.05 -2.13 32.40
N ILE A 123 -24.29 -2.02 32.90
CA ILE A 123 -24.71 -0.97 33.85
C ILE A 123 -23.90 -1.06 35.14
N THR A 124 -23.79 -2.26 35.72
CA THR A 124 -23.15 -2.46 37.02
C THR A 124 -21.63 -2.50 36.91
N GLY A 125 -21.07 -3.11 35.87
CA GLY A 125 -19.62 -3.19 35.66
C GLY A 125 -19.01 -1.83 35.35
N ILE A 126 -19.52 -1.13 34.33
CA ILE A 126 -19.06 0.22 33.99
C ILE A 126 -19.47 1.21 35.08
N GLY A 127 -20.68 1.06 35.63
CA GLY A 127 -21.15 1.84 36.76
C GLY A 127 -20.17 1.80 37.92
N PHE A 128 -19.72 0.61 38.33
CA PHE A 128 -18.74 0.45 39.41
C PHE A 128 -17.45 1.24 39.14
N LEU A 129 -16.88 1.13 37.93
CA LEU A 129 -15.66 1.87 37.57
C LEU A 129 -15.86 3.39 37.66
N ILE A 130 -17.04 3.88 37.24
CA ILE A 130 -17.38 5.31 37.33
C ILE A 130 -17.55 5.73 38.80
N HIS A 131 -18.12 4.88 39.67
CA HIS A 131 -18.26 5.18 41.10
C HIS A 131 -16.89 5.28 41.76
N VAL A 132 -15.98 4.34 41.48
CA VAL A 132 -14.60 4.37 41.97
C VAL A 132 -13.90 5.64 41.50
N TYR A 133 -13.99 5.98 40.21
CA TYR A 133 -13.40 7.22 39.68
C TYR A 133 -13.98 8.48 40.34
N SER A 134 -15.30 8.49 40.61
CA SER A 134 -15.99 9.61 41.23
C SER A 134 -15.48 9.93 42.64
N THR A 135 -14.94 8.93 43.36
CA THR A 135 -14.40 9.14 44.72
C THR A 135 -13.22 10.11 44.71
N GLY A 136 -12.36 10.04 43.69
CA GLY A 136 -11.25 10.97 43.50
C GLY A 136 -11.70 12.27 42.86
N TYR A 137 -12.50 12.20 41.78
CA TYR A 137 -12.89 13.38 41.02
C TYR A 137 -13.72 14.39 41.83
N MET A 138 -14.60 13.91 42.72
CA MET A 138 -15.46 14.76 43.55
C MET A 138 -14.89 14.99 44.95
N HIS A 139 -13.69 14.51 45.27
CA HIS A 139 -13.17 14.45 46.64
C HIS A 139 -13.25 15.79 47.38
N ASP A 140 -12.95 16.89 46.68
CA ASP A 140 -12.89 18.23 47.28
C ASP A 140 -14.23 18.99 47.21
N ASP A 141 -15.27 18.40 46.61
CA ASP A 141 -16.59 19.00 46.50
C ASP A 141 -17.37 18.92 47.83
N GLU A 142 -18.09 19.98 48.19
CA GLU A 142 -18.91 20.04 49.40
C GLU A 142 -20.15 19.13 49.31
N GLY A 143 -20.63 18.85 48.10
CA GLY A 143 -21.79 18.02 47.80
C GLY A 143 -21.49 16.53 47.61
N PHE A 144 -20.29 16.06 47.93
CA PHE A 144 -19.82 14.66 47.73
C PHE A 144 -20.87 13.60 48.10
N TYR A 145 -21.51 13.74 49.27
CA TYR A 145 -22.50 12.81 49.80
C TYR A 145 -23.75 12.70 48.91
N LYS A 146 -24.28 13.86 48.49
CA LYS A 146 -25.44 13.96 47.61
C LYS A 146 -25.14 13.40 46.22
N PHE A 147 -23.92 13.63 45.74
CA PHE A 147 -23.48 13.11 44.44
C PHE A 147 -23.54 11.58 44.39
N PHE A 148 -22.97 10.90 45.39
CA PHE A 148 -23.00 9.44 45.45
C PHE A 148 -24.41 8.87 45.67
N ALA A 149 -25.26 9.56 46.43
CA ALA A 149 -26.67 9.18 46.56
C ALA A 149 -27.40 9.23 45.21
N TYR A 150 -27.23 10.30 44.44
CA TYR A 150 -27.83 10.43 43.11
C TYR A 150 -27.26 9.42 42.11
N LEU A 151 -25.96 9.12 42.19
CA LEU A 151 -25.30 8.14 41.32
C LEU A 151 -25.81 6.71 41.57
N ASN A 152 -25.97 6.32 42.83
CA ASN A 152 -26.56 5.04 43.21
C ASN A 152 -28.04 4.94 42.82
N LEU A 153 -28.83 6.00 43.07
CA LEU A 153 -30.24 6.07 42.68
C LEU A 153 -30.42 5.95 41.17
N PHE A 154 -29.48 6.50 40.42
CA PHE A 154 -29.44 6.38 38.97
C PHE A 154 -29.21 4.93 38.52
N ILE A 155 -28.20 4.24 39.06
CA ILE A 155 -27.94 2.82 38.76
C ILE A 155 -29.14 1.95 39.13
N PHE A 156 -29.74 2.22 40.29
CA PHE A 156 -30.94 1.54 40.74
C PHE A 156 -32.11 1.68 39.75
N SER A 157 -32.40 2.92 39.33
CA SER A 157 -33.47 3.19 38.36
C SER A 157 -33.21 2.50 37.02
N MET A 158 -31.95 2.45 36.60
CA MET A 158 -31.54 1.79 35.35
C MET A 158 -31.69 0.26 35.44
N LEU A 159 -31.34 -0.34 36.58
CA LEU A 159 -31.58 -1.77 36.83
C LEU A 159 -33.07 -2.09 36.83
N LEU A 160 -33.90 -1.24 37.45
CA LEU A 160 -35.36 -1.40 37.45
C LEU A 160 -35.94 -1.33 36.04
N LEU A 161 -35.43 -0.44 35.19
CA LEU A 161 -35.81 -0.35 33.78
C LEU A 161 -35.53 -1.64 33.02
N VAL A 162 -34.33 -2.20 33.18
CA VAL A 162 -33.84 -3.39 32.44
C VAL A 162 -34.44 -4.69 32.96
N MET A 163 -34.74 -4.78 34.26
CA MET A 163 -35.38 -5.95 34.84
C MET A 163 -36.90 -5.89 34.73
N GLY A 164 -37.49 -4.84 34.17
CA GLY A 164 -38.94 -4.71 34.04
C GLY A 164 -39.55 -5.87 33.22
N SER A 165 -40.49 -6.59 33.83
CA SER A 165 -41.23 -7.67 33.14
C SER A 165 -42.44 -7.15 32.33
N ASN A 166 -42.85 -5.90 32.54
CA ASN A 166 -43.96 -5.26 31.86
C ASN A 166 -43.71 -3.77 31.63
N PHE A 167 -44.51 -3.15 30.75
CA PHE A 167 -44.35 -1.75 30.36
C PHE A 167 -44.47 -0.77 31.53
N VAL A 168 -45.31 -1.07 32.52
CA VAL A 168 -45.48 -0.19 33.69
C VAL A 168 -44.19 -0.18 34.50
N MET A 169 -43.63 -1.36 34.79
CA MET A 169 -42.36 -1.49 35.49
C MET A 169 -41.20 -0.84 34.73
N MET A 170 -41.13 -1.04 33.42
CA MET A 170 -40.15 -0.37 32.57
C MET A 170 -40.34 1.15 32.58
N PHE A 171 -41.58 1.65 32.53
CA PHE A 171 -41.89 3.07 32.61
C PHE A 171 -41.44 3.70 33.94
N PHE A 172 -41.63 3.01 35.07
CA PHE A 172 -41.12 3.46 36.37
C PHE A 172 -39.60 3.63 36.36
N GLY A 173 -38.88 2.66 35.81
CA GLY A 173 -37.43 2.76 35.65
C GLY A 173 -37.04 3.89 34.72
N TRP A 174 -37.77 4.06 33.61
CA TRP A 174 -37.54 5.09 32.60
C TRP A 174 -37.74 6.52 33.14
N GLU A 175 -38.74 6.73 33.99
CA GLU A 175 -38.94 8.00 34.69
C GLU A 175 -37.93 8.21 35.81
N GLY A 176 -37.57 7.16 36.56
CA GLY A 176 -36.53 7.19 37.58
C GLY A 176 -35.17 7.61 37.02
N VAL A 177 -34.74 7.02 35.91
CA VAL A 177 -33.50 7.41 35.21
C VAL A 177 -33.57 8.87 34.74
N GLY A 178 -34.74 9.32 34.28
CA GLY A 178 -35.02 10.71 33.94
C GLY A 178 -34.76 11.68 35.10
N LEU A 179 -35.39 11.42 36.24
CA LEU A 179 -35.23 12.23 37.45
C LEU A 179 -33.77 12.25 37.93
N CYS A 180 -33.11 11.10 37.96
CA CYS A 180 -31.74 11.00 38.44
C CYS A 180 -30.74 11.72 37.52
N SER A 181 -30.90 11.62 36.20
CA SER A 181 -30.11 12.41 35.26
C SER A 181 -30.29 13.90 35.46
N TYR A 182 -31.51 14.38 35.68
CA TYR A 182 -31.76 15.79 35.98
C TYR A 182 -30.97 16.25 37.22
N LEU A 183 -31.02 15.46 38.30
CA LEU A 183 -30.30 15.74 39.54
C LEU A 183 -28.77 15.73 39.37
N LEU A 184 -28.26 14.80 38.55
CA LEU A 184 -26.82 14.65 38.30
C LEU A 184 -26.26 15.70 37.32
N ILE A 185 -26.97 16.01 36.23
CA ILE A 185 -26.58 17.06 35.27
C ILE A 185 -26.65 18.43 35.96
N GLY A 186 -27.74 18.68 36.70
CA GLY A 186 -27.96 19.91 37.45
C GLY A 186 -27.26 19.97 38.81
N PHE A 187 -26.31 19.07 39.10
CA PHE A 187 -25.69 18.95 40.42
C PHE A 187 -25.10 20.29 40.93
N TRP A 188 -24.38 21.00 40.05
CA TRP A 188 -23.83 22.33 40.31
C TRP A 188 -24.79 23.45 39.85
N TYR A 189 -26.06 23.37 40.26
CA TYR A 189 -27.14 24.29 39.83
C TYR A 189 -26.90 25.79 40.10
N THR A 190 -25.93 26.14 40.96
CA THR A 190 -25.53 27.52 41.23
C THR A 190 -24.91 28.19 40.00
N ASN A 191 -24.31 27.41 39.10
CA ASN A 191 -23.90 27.88 37.79
C ASN A 191 -25.11 27.92 36.84
N LYS A 192 -25.38 29.12 36.28
CA LYS A 192 -26.50 29.36 35.37
C LYS A 192 -26.49 28.47 34.14
N GLU A 193 -25.31 28.08 33.64
CA GLU A 193 -25.20 27.20 32.47
C GLU A 193 -25.61 25.77 32.78
N TYR A 194 -25.20 25.25 33.95
CA TYR A 194 -25.53 23.88 34.38
C TYR A 194 -27.03 23.75 34.71
N GLY A 195 -27.59 24.77 35.35
CA GLY A 195 -29.04 24.86 35.55
C GLY A 195 -29.84 25.04 34.26
N LYS A 196 -29.26 25.60 33.18
CA LYS A 196 -29.90 25.64 31.84
C LYS A 196 -29.85 24.26 31.18
N ALA A 197 -28.72 23.58 31.22
CA ALA A 197 -28.54 22.24 30.65
C ALA A 197 -29.52 21.22 31.27
N ALA A 198 -29.68 21.23 32.60
CA ALA A 198 -30.65 20.36 33.28
C ALA A 198 -32.10 20.63 32.85
N ARG A 199 -32.45 21.88 32.52
CA ARG A 199 -33.80 22.25 32.03
C ARG A 199 -34.04 21.87 30.57
N ALA A 200 -32.98 21.70 29.79
CA ALA A 200 -33.03 21.28 28.39
C ALA A 200 -33.04 19.75 28.22
N MET A 201 -33.01 18.99 29.33
CA MET A 201 -32.87 17.53 29.34
C MET A 201 -33.98 16.83 28.52
N GLY A 202 -33.54 15.98 27.58
CA GLY A 202 -34.39 15.02 26.87
C GLY A 202 -34.01 13.57 27.22
N LYS A 203 -34.73 12.60 26.65
CA LYS A 203 -34.46 11.15 26.81
C LYS A 203 -34.06 10.45 25.50
N SER A 204 -34.11 11.18 24.38
CA SER A 204 -33.76 10.66 23.05
C SER A 204 -32.54 11.39 22.50
N ALA A 205 -31.53 10.64 22.07
CA ALA A 205 -30.36 11.17 21.39
C ALA A 205 -30.53 11.25 19.87
N GLN A 206 -31.75 11.10 19.35
CA GLN A 206 -32.05 11.06 17.91
C GLN A 206 -32.59 12.40 17.42
N ILE A 207 -32.44 12.70 16.12
CA ILE A 207 -33.07 13.88 15.49
C ILE A 207 -34.61 13.80 15.64
N PRO A 208 -35.29 14.91 16.00
CA PRO A 208 -34.77 16.27 16.25
C PRO A 208 -34.35 16.54 17.71
N LEU A 209 -34.47 15.55 18.60
CA LEU A 209 -34.35 15.70 20.04
C LEU A 209 -32.92 15.58 20.58
N TYR A 210 -31.90 15.33 19.76
CA TYR A 210 -30.54 15.03 20.22
C TYR A 210 -29.81 16.17 20.97
N THR A 211 -30.30 17.42 20.87
CA THR A 211 -29.57 18.63 21.27
C THR A 211 -29.25 18.73 22.75
N TRP A 212 -30.07 18.13 23.61
CA TRP A 212 -29.85 18.14 25.06
C TRP A 212 -28.59 17.36 25.47
N LEU A 213 -28.19 16.37 24.68
CA LEU A 213 -27.14 15.43 25.08
C LEU A 213 -25.74 16.09 25.08
N PRO A 214 -25.36 16.87 24.06
CA PRO A 214 -24.17 17.75 24.15
C PRO A 214 -24.28 18.81 25.26
N ASP A 215 -25.47 19.36 25.52
CA ASP A 215 -25.65 20.37 26.58
C ASP A 215 -25.48 19.76 27.97
N ALA A 216 -25.81 18.48 28.16
CA ALA A 216 -25.59 17.73 29.40
C ALA A 216 -24.11 17.61 29.80
N MET A 217 -23.16 17.97 28.92
CA MET A 217 -21.72 18.02 29.20
C MET A 217 -21.32 19.10 30.20
N ALA A 218 -22.24 20.02 30.48
CA ALA A 218 -22.22 20.90 31.63
C ALA A 218 -22.02 20.18 32.98
N GLY A 219 -22.54 18.95 33.12
CA GLY A 219 -22.48 18.21 34.38
C GLY A 219 -21.07 17.70 34.74
N PRO A 220 -20.88 17.19 35.97
CA PRO A 220 -19.62 16.56 36.38
C PRO A 220 -19.21 15.44 35.42
N THR A 221 -17.92 15.29 35.14
CA THR A 221 -17.46 14.33 34.12
C THR A 221 -17.84 12.87 34.40
N PRO A 222 -17.87 12.37 35.66
CA PRO A 222 -18.37 11.02 35.93
C PRO A 222 -19.85 10.83 35.53
N VAL A 223 -20.67 11.88 35.61
CA VAL A 223 -22.06 11.87 35.14
C VAL A 223 -22.12 11.76 33.62
N SER A 224 -21.32 12.57 32.92
CA SER A 224 -21.20 12.48 31.46
C SER A 224 -20.76 11.09 31.01
N ALA A 225 -19.77 10.49 31.68
CA ALA A 225 -19.33 9.12 31.43
C ALA A 225 -20.50 8.14 31.61
N LEU A 226 -21.26 8.23 32.70
CA LEU A 226 -22.33 7.29 33.00
C LEU A 226 -23.49 7.37 32.00
N ILE A 227 -23.96 8.59 31.73
CA ILE A 227 -25.10 8.88 30.84
C ILE A 227 -24.80 8.44 29.41
N HIS A 228 -23.58 8.67 28.92
CA HIS A 228 -23.20 8.43 27.53
C HIS A 228 -22.70 7.02 27.25
N ALA A 229 -22.06 6.38 28.23
CA ALA A 229 -21.47 5.08 28.04
C ALA A 229 -22.49 3.96 28.23
N ALA A 230 -23.09 3.86 29.42
CA ALA A 230 -23.67 2.61 29.87
C ALA A 230 -25.20 2.65 30.03
N THR A 231 -25.84 3.83 30.06
CA THR A 231 -27.17 3.94 30.68
C THR A 231 -28.22 4.72 29.88
N MET A 232 -28.41 6.02 30.12
CA MET A 232 -29.59 6.74 29.66
C MET A 232 -29.75 6.76 28.13
N VAL A 233 -28.66 6.95 27.38
CA VAL A 233 -28.75 7.04 25.92
C VAL A 233 -28.84 5.67 25.25
N THR A 234 -28.29 4.63 25.88
CA THR A 234 -28.35 3.24 25.41
C THR A 234 -29.64 2.55 25.84
N ALA A 235 -30.31 3.05 26.88
CA ALA A 235 -31.63 2.60 27.33
C ALA A 235 -32.66 2.60 26.19
N GLY A 236 -32.63 3.62 25.32
CA GLY A 236 -33.52 3.67 24.16
C GLY A 236 -33.29 2.52 23.18
N ILE A 237 -32.03 2.10 22.99
CA ILE A 237 -31.68 0.95 22.13
C ILE A 237 -32.16 -0.34 22.78
N TYR A 238 -31.89 -0.50 24.08
CA TYR A 238 -32.38 -1.65 24.86
C TYR A 238 -33.91 -1.76 24.78
N LEU A 239 -34.65 -0.66 24.92
CA LEU A 239 -36.11 -0.65 24.86
C LEU A 239 -36.65 -1.06 23.49
N VAL A 240 -36.07 -0.53 22.41
CA VAL A 240 -36.48 -0.92 21.05
C VAL A 240 -36.19 -2.41 20.82
N THR A 241 -35.02 -2.89 21.23
CA THR A 241 -34.67 -4.33 21.17
C THR A 241 -35.60 -5.20 22.00
N ARG A 242 -35.94 -4.78 23.23
CA ARG A 242 -36.88 -5.49 24.11
C ARG A 242 -38.30 -5.53 23.53
N CYS A 243 -38.65 -4.54 22.72
CA CYS A 243 -39.91 -4.46 22.01
C CYS A 243 -39.82 -4.99 20.57
N ASN A 244 -38.79 -5.76 20.21
CA ASN A 244 -38.59 -6.24 18.83
C ASN A 244 -39.86 -6.88 18.25
N ALA A 245 -40.55 -7.72 19.03
CA ALA A 245 -41.78 -8.39 18.63
C ALA A 245 -42.91 -7.42 18.24
N LEU A 246 -42.90 -6.17 18.73
CA LEU A 246 -43.84 -5.12 18.32
C LEU A 246 -43.34 -4.37 17.08
N TYR A 247 -42.05 -4.09 17.00
CA TYR A 247 -41.45 -3.39 15.86
C TYR A 247 -41.48 -4.25 14.58
N ASP A 248 -41.29 -5.56 14.71
CA ASP A 248 -41.35 -6.52 13.60
C ASP A 248 -42.77 -6.60 12.98
N LEU A 249 -43.82 -6.22 13.72
CA LEU A 249 -45.19 -6.15 13.19
C LEU A 249 -45.41 -4.94 12.28
N SER A 250 -44.55 -3.92 12.31
CA SER A 250 -44.70 -2.69 11.54
C SER A 250 -43.42 -2.31 10.81
N HIS A 251 -43.34 -2.72 9.54
CA HIS A 251 -42.23 -2.33 8.67
C HIS A 251 -42.08 -0.81 8.56
N THR A 252 -43.18 -0.05 8.60
CA THR A 252 -43.14 1.42 8.61
C THR A 252 -42.42 1.96 9.85
N ALA A 253 -42.66 1.40 11.03
CA ALA A 253 -41.99 1.82 12.26
C ALA A 253 -40.47 1.56 12.18
N LEU A 254 -40.07 0.39 11.68
CA LEU A 254 -38.67 0.02 11.44
C LEU A 254 -37.97 0.98 10.45
N MET A 255 -38.64 1.30 9.33
CA MET A 255 -38.10 2.25 8.34
C MET A 255 -37.93 3.66 8.91
N VAL A 256 -38.85 4.13 9.76
CA VAL A 256 -38.70 5.42 10.44
C VAL A 256 -37.52 5.40 11.41
N VAL A 257 -37.36 4.33 12.19
CA VAL A 257 -36.22 4.14 13.09
C VAL A 257 -34.90 4.14 12.32
N ALA A 258 -34.86 3.44 11.18
CA ALA A 258 -33.68 3.39 10.30
C ALA A 258 -33.32 4.77 9.73
N ALA A 259 -34.30 5.48 9.17
CA ALA A 259 -34.10 6.79 8.56
C ALA A 259 -33.65 7.84 9.59
N VAL A 260 -34.27 7.85 10.77
CA VAL A 260 -33.88 8.74 11.87
C VAL A 260 -32.48 8.40 12.39
N GLY A 261 -32.14 7.11 12.51
CA GLY A 261 -30.80 6.67 12.92
C GLY A 261 -29.71 7.11 11.94
N LEU A 262 -29.93 6.91 10.64
CA LEU A 262 -29.01 7.33 9.58
C LEU A 262 -28.84 8.86 9.54
N ALA A 263 -29.94 9.60 9.61
CA ALA A 263 -29.88 11.07 9.64
C ALA A 263 -29.11 11.57 10.88
N THR A 264 -29.37 10.97 12.05
CA THR A 264 -28.70 11.31 13.31
C THR A 264 -27.20 11.01 13.24
N SER A 265 -26.81 9.88 12.66
CA SER A 265 -25.40 9.47 12.58
C SER A 265 -24.54 10.45 11.79
N ILE A 266 -25.03 10.83 10.59
CA ILE A 266 -24.36 11.77 9.68
C ILE A 266 -24.32 13.17 10.30
N TRP A 267 -25.46 13.65 10.77
CA TRP A 267 -25.59 15.01 11.30
C TRP A 267 -24.69 15.25 12.51
N ALA A 268 -24.67 14.31 13.45
CA ALA A 268 -23.85 14.45 14.65
C ALA A 268 -22.35 14.33 14.37
N ALA A 269 -21.94 13.48 13.42
CA ALA A 269 -20.55 13.38 13.00
C ALA A 269 -20.05 14.72 12.42
N LEU A 270 -20.85 15.36 11.56
CA LEU A 270 -20.51 16.66 10.96
C LEU A 270 -20.36 17.76 12.02
N ILE A 271 -21.26 17.81 13.01
CA ILE A 271 -21.16 18.79 14.08
C ILE A 271 -19.93 18.52 14.95
N GLY A 272 -19.66 17.25 15.29
CA GLY A 272 -18.52 16.84 16.10
C GLY A 272 -17.16 17.33 15.56
N LEU A 273 -17.00 17.38 14.23
CA LEU A 273 -15.77 17.87 13.57
C LEU A 273 -15.46 19.35 13.83
N ARG A 274 -16.44 20.14 14.26
CA ARG A 274 -16.29 21.58 14.51
C ARG A 274 -16.32 21.95 16.00
N GLN A 275 -16.39 20.97 16.89
CA GLN A 275 -16.42 21.20 18.33
C GLN A 275 -14.99 21.34 18.88
N ASN A 276 -14.79 22.33 19.74
CA ASN A 276 -13.52 22.57 20.43
C ASN A 276 -13.56 22.15 21.91
N ASP A 277 -14.73 21.81 22.44
CA ASP A 277 -14.90 21.34 23.81
C ASP A 277 -14.71 19.81 23.86
N ILE A 278 -13.76 19.33 24.66
CA ILE A 278 -13.41 17.91 24.73
C ILE A 278 -14.61 17.01 25.07
N LYS A 279 -15.50 17.46 25.97
CA LYS A 279 -16.68 16.68 26.35
C LYS A 279 -17.73 16.72 25.25
N LYS A 280 -17.94 17.87 24.60
CA LYS A 280 -18.90 17.98 23.49
C LYS A 280 -18.45 17.16 22.27
N VAL A 281 -17.16 17.13 21.96
CA VAL A 281 -16.61 16.24 20.91
C VAL A 281 -16.96 14.77 21.21
N LEU A 282 -16.76 14.33 22.46
CA LEU A 282 -17.11 12.98 22.89
C LEU A 282 -18.63 12.72 22.87
N ALA A 283 -19.44 13.72 23.20
CA ALA A 283 -20.90 13.66 23.18
C ALA A 283 -21.46 13.53 21.76
N TYR A 284 -21.02 14.36 20.81
CA TYR A 284 -21.47 14.29 19.42
C TYR A 284 -21.05 12.98 18.73
N SER A 285 -19.88 12.45 19.09
CA SER A 285 -19.49 11.12 18.61
C SER A 285 -20.36 10.01 19.23
N THR A 286 -20.86 10.16 20.47
CA THR A 286 -21.88 9.26 21.02
C THR A 286 -23.21 9.37 20.27
N VAL A 287 -23.71 10.58 20.01
CA VAL A 287 -24.93 10.79 19.20
C VAL A 287 -24.80 10.10 17.84
N SER A 288 -23.64 10.23 17.20
CA SER A 288 -23.39 9.62 15.90
C SER A 288 -23.43 8.07 15.96
N GLN A 289 -22.77 7.47 16.95
CA GLN A 289 -22.74 6.02 17.14
C GLN A 289 -24.12 5.45 17.51
N LEU A 290 -24.89 6.14 18.35
CA LEU A 290 -26.28 5.77 18.65
C LEU A 290 -27.16 5.84 17.40
N GLY A 291 -26.91 6.79 16.50
CA GLY A 291 -27.57 6.84 15.19
C GLY A 291 -27.31 5.56 14.36
N LEU A 292 -26.08 5.06 14.35
CA LEU A 292 -25.74 3.79 13.69
C LEU A 292 -26.42 2.59 14.36
N MET A 293 -26.52 2.58 15.69
CA MET A 293 -27.24 1.52 16.41
C MET A 293 -28.74 1.56 16.11
N PHE A 294 -29.35 2.74 16.04
CA PHE A 294 -30.75 2.91 15.62
C PHE A 294 -30.97 2.51 14.17
N LEU A 295 -30.01 2.78 13.27
CA LEU A 295 -30.06 2.28 11.90
C LEU A 295 -30.10 0.75 11.89
N ALA A 296 -29.22 0.08 12.65
CA ALA A 296 -29.22 -1.37 12.78
C ALA A 296 -30.55 -1.90 13.33
N LEU A 297 -31.12 -1.27 14.37
CA LEU A 297 -32.45 -1.62 14.89
C LEU A 297 -33.54 -1.48 13.84
N GLY A 298 -33.56 -0.39 13.08
CA GLY A 298 -34.53 -0.16 12.02
C GLY A 298 -34.39 -1.11 10.82
N MET A 299 -33.24 -1.77 10.69
CA MET A 299 -33.02 -2.86 9.73
C MET A 299 -33.36 -4.24 10.30
N GLY A 300 -33.89 -4.33 11.53
CA GLY A 300 -34.16 -5.59 12.22
C GLY A 300 -32.92 -6.29 12.79
N ALA A 301 -31.75 -5.66 12.73
CA ALA A 301 -30.48 -6.22 13.20
C ALA A 301 -30.26 -5.97 14.70
N TYR A 302 -31.17 -6.48 15.53
CA TYR A 302 -31.21 -6.26 16.98
C TYR A 302 -29.93 -6.70 17.71
N THR A 303 -29.40 -7.87 17.37
CA THR A 303 -28.17 -8.41 17.97
C THR A 303 -26.97 -7.53 17.66
N THR A 304 -26.86 -7.04 16.41
CA THR A 304 -25.79 -6.14 15.97
C THR A 304 -25.84 -4.81 16.73
N ALA A 305 -27.04 -4.25 16.90
CA ALA A 305 -27.24 -3.03 17.67
C ALA A 305 -26.81 -3.22 19.13
N MET A 306 -27.20 -4.33 19.77
CA MET A 306 -26.81 -4.62 21.16
C MET A 306 -25.32 -4.91 21.33
N PHE A 307 -24.69 -5.61 20.38
CA PHE A 307 -23.25 -5.82 20.39
C PHE A 307 -22.49 -4.48 20.27
N HIS A 308 -22.98 -3.59 19.40
CA HIS A 308 -22.42 -2.25 19.27
C HIS A 308 -22.60 -1.45 20.57
N VAL A 309 -23.76 -1.53 21.24
CA VAL A 309 -23.95 -0.91 22.57
C VAL A 309 -22.87 -1.35 23.56
N THR A 310 -22.57 -2.64 23.64
CA THR A 310 -21.55 -3.18 24.55
C THR A 310 -20.17 -2.56 24.30
N THR A 311 -19.71 -2.61 23.06
CA THR A 311 -18.38 -2.08 22.69
C THR A 311 -18.31 -0.56 22.90
N HIS A 312 -19.35 0.17 22.47
CA HIS A 312 -19.46 1.60 22.67
C HIS A 312 -19.42 1.99 24.16
N ALA A 313 -20.09 1.24 25.02
CA ALA A 313 -20.18 1.54 26.44
C ALA A 313 -18.79 1.53 27.11
N PHE A 314 -18.01 0.46 26.96
CA PHE A 314 -16.68 0.39 27.56
C PHE A 314 -15.74 1.50 27.06
N PHE A 315 -15.74 1.76 25.76
CA PHE A 315 -14.84 2.74 25.17
C PHE A 315 -15.23 4.19 25.52
N LYS A 316 -16.52 4.51 25.52
CA LYS A 316 -16.97 5.85 25.91
C LYS A 316 -16.74 6.12 27.39
N ALA A 317 -16.96 5.14 28.26
CA ALA A 317 -16.63 5.30 29.66
C ALA A 317 -15.14 5.67 29.81
N LEU A 318 -14.25 4.91 29.16
CA LEU A 318 -12.81 5.17 29.22
C LEU A 318 -12.44 6.58 28.72
N LEU A 319 -12.97 6.99 27.57
CA LEU A 319 -12.70 8.31 26.97
C LEU A 319 -13.21 9.46 27.85
N PHE A 320 -14.41 9.36 28.40
CA PHE A 320 -14.95 10.39 29.28
C PHE A 320 -14.20 10.47 30.61
N LEU A 321 -13.84 9.34 31.22
CA LEU A 321 -13.06 9.34 32.46
C LEU A 321 -11.65 9.92 32.22
N ALA A 322 -11.01 9.60 31.10
CA ALA A 322 -9.72 10.16 30.75
C ALA A 322 -9.80 11.67 30.41
N ALA A 323 -10.85 12.11 29.70
CA ALA A 323 -11.14 13.53 29.51
C ALA A 323 -11.34 14.25 30.85
N GLY A 324 -12.04 13.63 31.79
CA GLY A 324 -12.24 14.16 33.15
C GLY A 324 -10.92 14.42 33.87
N SER A 325 -9.98 13.47 33.76
CA SER A 325 -8.65 13.62 34.37
C SER A 325 -7.87 14.77 33.74
N VAL A 326 -7.94 14.94 32.41
CA VAL A 326 -7.31 16.07 31.70
C VAL A 326 -7.91 17.41 32.14
N ILE A 327 -9.23 17.51 32.19
CA ILE A 327 -9.94 18.73 32.61
C ILE A 327 -9.56 19.08 34.06
N HIS A 328 -9.53 18.09 34.95
CA HIS A 328 -9.14 18.31 36.33
C HIS A 328 -7.67 18.75 36.46
N GLY A 329 -6.77 18.14 35.69
CA GLY A 329 -5.34 18.50 35.65
C GLY A 329 -5.04 19.90 35.07
N LEU A 330 -5.96 20.46 34.28
CA LEU A 330 -5.87 21.80 33.70
C LEU A 330 -6.75 22.84 34.42
N GLY A 331 -7.17 22.57 35.66
CA GLY A 331 -7.94 23.53 36.46
C GLY A 331 -9.35 23.82 35.92
N GLY A 332 -9.94 22.86 35.19
CA GLY A 332 -11.29 22.96 34.64
C GLY A 332 -11.39 23.39 33.18
N ASP A 333 -10.26 23.64 32.49
CA ASP A 333 -10.27 23.97 31.06
C ASP A 333 -10.79 22.78 30.22
N GLN A 334 -11.71 23.06 29.31
CA GLN A 334 -12.35 22.08 28.43
C GLN A 334 -12.01 22.30 26.96
N ASP A 335 -11.32 23.40 26.61
CA ASP A 335 -10.96 23.74 25.25
C ASP A 335 -9.74 22.95 24.79
N ILE A 336 -9.93 22.06 23.81
CA ILE A 336 -8.87 21.19 23.27
C ILE A 336 -7.68 21.98 22.69
N ARG A 337 -7.89 23.25 22.31
CA ARG A 337 -6.83 24.12 21.78
C ARG A 337 -5.78 24.47 22.84
N ASN A 338 -6.17 24.43 24.11
CA ASN A 338 -5.29 24.72 25.26
C ASN A 338 -4.63 23.44 25.83
N MET A 339 -5.00 22.25 25.34
CA MET A 339 -4.56 20.95 25.88
C MET A 339 -3.27 20.40 25.24
N GLY A 340 -2.49 21.26 24.59
CA GLY A 340 -1.25 20.89 23.92
C GLY A 340 -0.15 20.43 24.88
N GLY A 341 0.62 19.39 24.50
CA GLY A 341 1.82 18.97 25.24
C GLY A 341 1.59 18.13 26.50
N LEU A 342 0.34 17.84 26.87
CA LEU A 342 -0.03 17.09 28.09
C LEU A 342 0.55 15.68 28.19
N ARG A 343 0.97 15.07 27.07
CA ARG A 343 1.63 13.74 27.08
C ARG A 343 2.81 13.67 28.05
N LYS A 344 3.56 14.76 28.23
CA LYS A 344 4.72 14.80 29.13
C LYS A 344 4.31 14.88 30.61
N ALA A 345 3.24 15.62 30.89
CA ALA A 345 2.77 15.87 32.26
C ALA A 345 1.84 14.77 32.78
N MET A 346 1.02 14.17 31.92
CA MET A 346 0.01 13.15 32.27
C MET A 346 0.14 11.90 31.38
N PRO A 347 1.27 11.18 31.43
CA PRO A 347 1.56 10.08 30.50
C PRO A 347 0.57 8.92 30.63
N ILE A 348 0.12 8.60 31.85
CA ILE A 348 -0.86 7.52 32.08
C ILE A 348 -2.21 7.91 31.47
N THR A 349 -2.71 9.12 31.74
CA THR A 349 -3.96 9.62 31.17
C THR A 349 -3.90 9.68 29.64
N PHE A 350 -2.76 10.09 29.08
CA PHE A 350 -2.54 10.07 27.64
C PHE A 350 -2.63 8.64 27.08
N VAL A 351 -1.93 7.67 27.67
CA VAL A 351 -1.97 6.27 27.22
C VAL A 351 -3.38 5.69 27.35
N VAL A 352 -4.09 5.98 28.44
CA VAL A 352 -5.47 5.49 28.66
C VAL A 352 -6.46 6.14 27.69
N PHE A 353 -6.39 7.46 27.47
CA PHE A 353 -7.20 8.18 26.49
C PHE A 353 -6.93 7.65 25.08
N LEU A 354 -5.66 7.37 24.78
CA LEU A 354 -5.21 6.86 23.50
C LEU A 354 -5.57 5.39 23.33
N ILE A 355 -5.57 4.56 24.37
CA ILE A 355 -6.15 3.22 24.34
C ILE A 355 -7.66 3.31 24.12
N GLY A 356 -8.39 4.26 24.68
CA GLY A 356 -9.82 4.44 24.38
C GLY A 356 -10.09 4.95 22.97
N ALA A 357 -9.23 5.82 22.45
CA ALA A 357 -9.34 6.36 21.09
C ALA A 357 -8.83 5.37 20.02
N LEU A 358 -7.85 4.52 20.37
CA LEU A 358 -7.25 3.50 19.52
C LEU A 358 -7.83 2.10 19.80
N SER A 359 -8.58 1.83 20.85
CA SER A 359 -9.46 0.65 20.83
C SER A 359 -10.57 0.83 19.80
N MET A 360 -10.80 2.08 19.38
CA MET A 360 -11.51 2.44 18.16
C MET A 360 -10.60 2.58 16.90
N LEU A 361 -9.26 2.42 16.95
CA LEU A 361 -8.33 2.72 15.81
C LEU A 361 -6.86 2.16 15.82
N LEU A 362 -6.50 1.25 16.72
CA LEU A 362 -5.24 0.53 17.04
C LEU A 362 -3.89 1.32 17.21
N TRP A 363 -3.35 1.20 18.45
CA TRP A 363 -2.04 1.43 19.13
C TRP A 363 -1.06 2.61 18.90
N SER A 364 -0.47 3.10 20.02
CA SER A 364 0.41 4.27 20.10
C SER A 364 1.81 4.07 20.67
N GLY A 365 2.83 4.67 20.02
CA GLY A 365 4.16 4.87 20.62
C GLY A 365 5.25 5.29 19.63
N ARG A 366 6.44 5.64 20.15
CA ARG A 366 7.69 5.79 19.37
C ARG A 366 8.06 4.52 18.59
N LEU A 367 7.50 3.38 19.01
CA LEU A 367 7.63 2.08 18.36
C LEU A 367 6.57 1.84 17.27
N ALA A 368 5.64 2.76 17.02
CA ALA A 368 4.53 2.53 16.07
C ALA A 368 5.03 2.21 14.66
N GLY A 369 6.03 2.96 14.15
CA GLY A 369 6.64 2.66 12.85
C GLY A 369 7.35 1.30 12.82
N THR A 370 8.05 0.93 13.90
CA THR A 370 8.75 -0.36 14.01
C THR A 370 7.79 -1.53 14.14
N ILE A 371 6.72 -1.38 14.92
CA ILE A 371 5.66 -2.38 15.08
C ILE A 371 4.91 -2.54 13.77
N ALA A 372 4.55 -1.44 13.10
CA ALA A 372 3.89 -1.49 11.81
C ALA A 372 4.76 -2.15 10.75
N LEU A 373 6.07 -1.84 10.73
CA LEU A 373 7.02 -2.52 9.88
C LEU A 373 7.06 -4.02 10.20
N GLY A 374 7.18 -4.39 11.47
CA GLY A 374 7.16 -5.79 11.92
C GLY A 374 5.90 -6.55 11.48
N LEU A 375 4.71 -5.98 11.71
CA LEU A 375 3.44 -6.57 11.28
C LEU A 375 3.34 -6.69 9.76
N SER A 376 3.77 -5.66 9.01
CA SER A 376 3.78 -5.71 7.55
C SER A 376 4.74 -6.77 6.99
N LEU A 377 5.90 -6.97 7.64
CA LEU A 377 6.85 -8.03 7.28
C LEU A 377 6.34 -9.43 7.63
N VAL A 378 5.62 -9.57 8.76
CA VAL A 378 4.91 -10.82 9.09
C VAL A 378 3.85 -11.12 8.02
N GLN A 379 3.07 -10.13 7.59
CA GLN A 379 2.10 -10.30 6.51
C GLN A 379 2.78 -10.70 5.18
N LEU A 380 3.92 -10.10 4.85
CA LEU A 380 4.72 -10.48 3.68
C LEU A 380 5.21 -11.93 3.80
N ALA A 381 5.73 -12.34 4.96
CA ALA A 381 6.17 -13.72 5.19
C ALA A 381 5.01 -14.72 5.06
N VAL A 382 3.84 -14.40 5.61
CA VAL A 382 2.61 -15.21 5.45
C VAL A 382 2.20 -15.29 3.98
N THR A 383 2.29 -14.19 3.23
CA THR A 383 1.98 -14.16 1.80
C THR A 383 2.97 -14.99 0.99
N LEU A 384 4.27 -14.91 1.28
CA LEU A 384 5.29 -15.74 0.63
C LEU A 384 5.13 -17.23 0.96
N TYR A 385 4.74 -17.55 2.20
CA TYR A 385 4.38 -18.91 2.58
C TYR A 385 3.16 -19.40 1.80
N ALA A 386 2.08 -18.61 1.72
CA ALA A 386 0.93 -18.93 0.89
C ALA A 386 1.31 -19.12 -0.59
N LEU A 387 2.21 -18.27 -1.13
CA LEU A 387 2.73 -18.40 -2.50
C LEU A 387 3.46 -19.72 -2.71
N SER A 388 4.33 -20.12 -1.77
CA SER A 388 5.09 -21.37 -1.86
C SER A 388 4.23 -22.63 -1.81
N ASN A 389 3.05 -22.54 -1.18
CA ASN A 389 2.08 -23.63 -1.09
C ASN A 389 0.97 -23.53 -2.15
N PHE A 390 1.05 -22.55 -3.05
CA PHE A 390 0.07 -22.34 -4.10
C PHE A 390 0.28 -23.35 -5.24
N HIS A 391 -0.40 -24.50 -5.14
CA HIS A 391 -0.41 -25.56 -6.15
C HIS A 391 -1.75 -25.47 -6.94
N GLY A 392 -1.71 -25.52 -8.28
CA GLY A 392 -2.93 -25.47 -9.12
C GLY A 392 -3.85 -26.70 -8.94
N PRO A 393 -4.95 -26.92 -9.70
CA PRO A 393 -5.85 -26.03 -10.43
C PRO A 393 -7.16 -25.79 -9.62
N ALA A 394 -7.09 -25.80 -8.29
CA ALA A 394 -8.26 -25.52 -7.44
C ALA A 394 -8.78 -24.08 -7.73
N MET A 395 -10.10 -23.91 -7.80
CA MET A 395 -10.73 -22.60 -8.08
C MET A 395 -10.31 -21.56 -7.02
N TYR A 396 -10.17 -21.99 -5.77
CA TYR A 396 -9.65 -21.21 -4.65
C TYR A 396 -8.70 -22.07 -3.81
N SER A 397 -7.61 -21.47 -3.34
CA SER A 397 -6.66 -22.03 -2.37
C SER A 397 -6.79 -21.29 -1.04
N HIS A 398 -6.45 -21.97 0.06
CA HIS A 398 -6.47 -21.42 1.43
C HIS A 398 -7.81 -20.75 1.81
N GLU A 399 -8.93 -21.41 1.48
CA GLU A 399 -10.26 -20.88 1.77
C GLU A 399 -10.56 -20.90 3.28
N VAL A 400 -11.12 -19.80 3.78
CA VAL A 400 -11.72 -19.68 5.11
C VAL A 400 -13.19 -19.35 4.89
N ASN A 401 -14.08 -20.20 5.38
CA ASN A 401 -15.51 -20.01 5.27
C ASN A 401 -16.16 -20.15 6.65
N LEU A 402 -16.57 -19.02 7.23
CA LEU A 402 -17.20 -18.97 8.55
C LEU A 402 -18.61 -18.38 8.44
N PRO A 403 -19.63 -18.99 9.07
CA PRO A 403 -20.96 -18.41 9.11
C PRO A 403 -20.93 -17.08 9.84
N TRP A 404 -21.41 -16.00 9.20
CA TRP A 404 -21.39 -14.67 9.80
C TRP A 404 -22.79 -14.19 10.18
N ILE A 405 -23.71 -14.16 9.23
CA ILE A 405 -25.14 -13.90 9.47
C ILE A 405 -25.93 -15.02 8.77
N PRO A 406 -26.12 -16.17 9.45
CA PRO A 406 -26.72 -17.37 8.84
C PRO A 406 -28.13 -17.14 8.28
N GLU A 407 -28.94 -16.33 8.97
CA GLU A 407 -30.32 -16.00 8.57
C GLU A 407 -30.39 -15.26 7.23
N ALA A 408 -29.37 -14.47 6.92
CA ALA A 408 -29.25 -13.74 5.68
C ALA A 408 -28.36 -14.46 4.64
N GLY A 409 -27.90 -15.68 4.93
CA GLY A 409 -27.00 -16.43 4.05
C GLY A 409 -25.65 -15.75 3.80
N ILE A 410 -25.18 -14.93 4.75
CA ILE A 410 -23.90 -14.20 4.67
C ILE A 410 -22.82 -14.99 5.40
N ASN A 411 -21.75 -15.32 4.69
CA ASN A 411 -20.59 -16.00 5.25
C ASN A 411 -19.37 -15.09 5.17
N PHE A 412 -18.55 -15.07 6.22
CA PHE A 412 -17.23 -14.49 6.16
C PHE A 412 -16.32 -15.46 5.38
N ARG A 413 -16.42 -15.36 4.04
CA ARG A 413 -15.74 -16.25 3.10
C ARG A 413 -14.61 -15.55 2.39
N LEU A 414 -13.39 -16.03 2.62
CA LEU A 414 -12.15 -15.53 2.04
C LEU A 414 -11.41 -16.66 1.32
N GLY A 415 -10.78 -16.38 0.19
CA GLY A 415 -9.95 -17.35 -0.53
C GLY A 415 -8.97 -16.68 -1.49
N LEU A 416 -7.96 -17.45 -1.93
CA LEU A 416 -6.93 -16.98 -2.84
C LEU A 416 -6.99 -17.75 -4.15
N ASP A 417 -7.16 -17.06 -5.26
CA ASP A 417 -6.91 -17.59 -6.61
C ASP A 417 -5.69 -16.90 -7.25
N GLY A 418 -5.37 -17.20 -8.51
CA GLY A 418 -4.20 -16.64 -9.18
C GLY A 418 -4.20 -15.11 -9.24
N ILE A 419 -5.35 -14.49 -9.50
CA ILE A 419 -5.47 -13.02 -9.61
C ILE A 419 -5.35 -12.38 -8.21
N SER A 420 -6.09 -12.92 -7.22
CA SER A 420 -6.02 -12.46 -5.84
C SER A 420 -4.61 -12.60 -5.27
N MET A 421 -3.91 -13.70 -5.56
CA MET A 421 -2.57 -13.95 -5.06
C MET A 421 -1.57 -12.89 -5.54
N VAL A 422 -1.64 -12.48 -6.81
CA VAL A 422 -0.77 -11.43 -7.37
C VAL A 422 -1.01 -10.09 -6.67
N LEU A 423 -2.26 -9.73 -6.38
CA LEU A 423 -2.60 -8.44 -5.78
C LEU A 423 -2.37 -8.42 -4.25
N VAL A 424 -2.56 -9.55 -3.57
CA VAL A 424 -2.16 -9.71 -2.16
C VAL A 424 -0.65 -9.66 -2.03
N LEU A 425 0.10 -10.30 -2.95
CA LEU A 425 1.56 -10.20 -3.01
C LEU A 425 2.03 -8.77 -3.26
N LEU A 426 1.41 -8.05 -4.20
CA LEU A 426 1.71 -6.64 -4.44
C LEU A 426 1.51 -5.80 -3.17
N THR A 427 0.38 -6.02 -2.48
CA THR A 427 0.00 -5.28 -1.28
C THR A 427 0.99 -5.56 -0.14
N SER A 428 1.28 -6.83 0.14
CA SER A 428 2.18 -7.23 1.22
C SER A 428 3.64 -6.88 0.92
N LEU A 429 4.04 -6.83 -0.36
CA LEU A 429 5.37 -6.39 -0.77
C LEU A 429 5.54 -4.87 -0.61
N LEU A 430 4.60 -4.06 -1.10
CA LEU A 430 4.75 -2.60 -1.15
C LEU A 430 4.59 -1.93 0.21
N VAL A 431 3.70 -2.43 1.08
CA VAL A 431 3.39 -1.78 2.35
C VAL A 431 4.63 -1.62 3.27
N PRO A 432 5.51 -2.63 3.46
CA PRO A 432 6.77 -2.44 4.17
C PRO A 432 7.61 -1.28 3.63
N PHE A 433 7.77 -1.15 2.30
CA PHE A 433 8.50 -0.04 1.69
C PHE A 433 7.82 1.32 1.91
N ILE A 434 6.49 1.36 1.87
CA ILE A 434 5.71 2.57 2.16
C ILE A 434 5.87 2.98 3.64
N ILE A 435 5.93 2.02 4.56
CA ILE A 435 6.18 2.29 5.99
C ILE A 435 7.59 2.84 6.19
N VAL A 436 8.61 2.20 5.61
CA VAL A 436 10.01 2.64 5.71
C VAL A 436 10.17 4.03 5.12
N SER A 437 9.67 4.29 3.91
CA SER A 437 9.71 5.62 3.30
C SER A 437 8.95 6.67 4.12
N SER A 438 7.83 6.29 4.75
CA SER A 438 7.11 7.19 5.66
C SER A 438 7.92 7.57 6.90
N THR A 439 8.91 6.77 7.34
CA THR A 439 9.82 7.15 8.44
C THR A 439 10.78 8.28 8.09
N LEU A 440 10.92 8.62 6.80
CA LEU A 440 11.76 9.73 6.32
C LEU A 440 11.13 11.09 6.63
N ARG A 441 9.84 11.13 6.96
CA ARG A 441 9.13 12.33 7.42
C ARG A 441 8.66 12.14 8.86
N LYS A 442 8.63 13.23 9.63
CA LYS A 442 8.00 13.24 10.94
C LYS A 442 6.53 13.61 10.79
N TYR A 443 5.65 12.68 11.12
CA TYR A 443 4.21 12.93 11.14
C TYR A 443 3.76 13.28 12.56
N HIS A 444 2.89 14.27 12.69
CA HIS A 444 2.23 14.51 13.98
C HIS A 444 1.29 13.32 14.28
N ASN A 445 1.44 12.71 15.45
CA ASN A 445 0.71 11.50 15.85
C ASN A 445 0.98 10.28 14.94
N GLU A 446 2.27 9.90 14.81
CA GLU A 446 2.77 8.77 13.99
C GLU A 446 1.98 7.47 14.17
N SER A 447 1.51 7.20 15.39
CA SER A 447 0.69 6.03 15.69
C SER A 447 -0.61 5.96 14.92
N LEU A 448 -1.32 7.09 14.82
CA LEU A 448 -2.55 7.15 14.05
C LEU A 448 -2.26 6.97 12.56
N TYR A 449 -1.17 7.55 12.06
CA TYR A 449 -0.76 7.39 10.67
C TYR A 449 -0.47 5.92 10.32
N TYR A 450 0.37 5.25 11.11
CA TYR A 450 0.72 3.84 10.88
C TYR A 450 -0.45 2.88 11.15
N GLY A 451 -1.30 3.18 12.14
CA GLY A 451 -2.53 2.41 12.40
C GLY A 451 -3.51 2.48 11.23
N LEU A 452 -3.76 3.69 10.68
CA LEU A 452 -4.57 3.87 9.47
C LEU A 452 -3.96 3.16 8.25
N LEU A 453 -2.64 3.19 8.11
CA LEU A 453 -1.93 2.51 7.02
C LEU A 453 -2.10 0.98 7.11
N LEU A 454 -1.95 0.38 8.29
CA LEU A 454 -2.19 -1.05 8.51
C LEU A 454 -3.67 -1.41 8.33
N LEU A 455 -4.60 -0.55 8.76
CA LEU A 455 -6.03 -0.75 8.54
C LEU A 455 -6.35 -0.74 7.04
N MET A 456 -5.70 0.15 6.28
CA MET A 456 -5.80 0.14 4.82
C MET A 456 -5.22 -1.13 4.20
N GLN A 457 -4.08 -1.62 4.69
CA GLN A 457 -3.49 -2.89 4.26
C GLN A 457 -4.45 -4.08 4.50
N ALA A 458 -5.12 -4.11 5.66
CA ALA A 458 -6.13 -5.11 5.98
C ALA A 458 -7.35 -4.99 5.05
N GLY A 459 -7.84 -3.77 4.83
CA GLY A 459 -8.92 -3.46 3.89
C GLY A 459 -8.62 -3.98 2.49
N LEU A 460 -7.47 -3.61 1.92
CA LEU A 460 -7.06 -3.99 0.57
C LEU A 460 -6.85 -5.50 0.41
N THR A 461 -6.17 -6.14 1.36
CA THR A 461 -6.01 -7.61 1.37
C THR A 461 -7.38 -8.31 1.42
N GLY A 462 -8.30 -7.81 2.26
CA GLY A 462 -9.66 -8.32 2.35
C GLY A 462 -10.45 -8.19 1.05
N VAL A 463 -10.32 -7.05 0.33
CA VAL A 463 -10.96 -6.87 -0.98
C VAL A 463 -10.52 -7.93 -1.97
N PHE A 464 -9.23 -8.26 -2.00
CA PHE A 464 -8.69 -9.25 -2.91
C PHE A 464 -9.02 -10.68 -2.49
N MET A 465 -9.31 -10.95 -1.22
CA MET A 465 -9.61 -12.29 -0.75
C MET A 465 -11.11 -12.60 -0.67
N ALA A 466 -11.99 -11.61 -0.69
CA ALA A 466 -13.42 -11.80 -0.47
C ALA A 466 -14.10 -12.64 -1.57
N LEU A 467 -14.85 -13.67 -1.14
CA LEU A 467 -15.68 -14.53 -1.98
C LEU A 467 -17.18 -14.39 -1.68
N ASP A 468 -17.55 -13.40 -0.87
CA ASP A 468 -18.93 -13.01 -0.56
C ASP A 468 -19.10 -11.52 -0.90
N GLY A 469 -20.19 -11.17 -1.59
CA GLY A 469 -20.41 -9.83 -2.15
C GLY A 469 -20.53 -8.75 -1.07
N LEU A 470 -21.11 -9.07 0.08
CA LEU A 470 -21.21 -8.10 1.18
C LEU A 470 -19.87 -7.97 1.90
N VAL A 471 -19.14 -9.07 2.10
CA VAL A 471 -17.78 -9.04 2.66
C VAL A 471 -16.85 -8.23 1.76
N PHE A 472 -16.94 -8.43 0.43
CA PHE A 472 -16.22 -7.64 -0.56
C PHE A 472 -16.54 -6.15 -0.43
N TYR A 473 -17.84 -5.79 -0.39
CA TYR A 473 -18.27 -4.40 -0.22
C TYR A 473 -17.71 -3.76 1.07
N ILE A 474 -17.76 -4.48 2.19
CA ILE A 474 -17.28 -3.99 3.47
C ILE A 474 -15.78 -3.74 3.44
N PHE A 475 -14.99 -4.66 2.90
CA PHE A 475 -13.55 -4.45 2.74
C PHE A 475 -13.23 -3.33 1.73
N TYR A 476 -14.05 -3.18 0.69
CA TYR A 476 -13.92 -2.13 -0.32
C TYR A 476 -14.07 -0.74 0.30
N GLU A 477 -15.04 -0.56 1.20
CA GLU A 477 -15.24 0.66 1.98
C GLU A 477 -14.22 0.80 3.12
N LEU A 478 -13.84 -0.30 3.77
CA LEU A 478 -12.82 -0.28 4.83
C LEU A 478 -11.47 0.17 4.30
N ALA A 479 -11.13 -0.10 3.03
CA ALA A 479 -9.92 0.43 2.40
C ALA A 479 -9.99 1.95 2.12
N LEU A 480 -11.19 2.52 1.98
CA LEU A 480 -11.43 3.95 1.72
C LEU A 480 -11.30 4.83 2.96
N ILE A 481 -11.84 4.38 4.09
CA ILE A 481 -11.88 5.17 5.34
C ILE A 481 -10.47 5.63 5.78
N PRO A 482 -9.44 4.76 5.80
CA PRO A 482 -8.14 5.16 6.30
C PRO A 482 -7.44 6.15 5.38
N ILE A 483 -7.58 5.97 4.05
CA ILE A 483 -6.93 6.88 3.10
C ILE A 483 -7.57 8.27 3.13
N TYR A 484 -8.88 8.35 3.39
CA TYR A 484 -9.57 9.61 3.64
C TYR A 484 -8.92 10.35 4.82
N PHE A 485 -8.75 9.68 5.96
CA PHE A 485 -8.12 10.30 7.13
C PHE A 485 -6.64 10.64 6.88
N ILE A 486 -5.89 9.77 6.20
CA ILE A 486 -4.49 10.03 5.84
C ILE A 486 -4.37 11.32 5.02
N CYS A 487 -5.23 11.50 4.01
CA CYS A 487 -5.23 12.70 3.18
C CYS A 487 -5.74 13.95 3.92
N ALA A 488 -6.81 13.81 4.72
CA ALA A 488 -7.41 14.94 5.43
C ALA A 488 -6.53 15.50 6.56
N ILE A 489 -5.80 14.63 7.27
CA ILE A 489 -4.99 15.02 8.43
C ILE A 489 -3.59 15.47 7.99
N TRP A 490 -2.92 14.71 7.11
CA TRP A 490 -1.51 14.95 6.73
C TRP A 490 -1.30 15.43 5.28
N GLY A 491 -2.38 15.74 4.54
CA GLY A 491 -2.27 16.33 3.20
C GLY A 491 -1.78 17.79 3.19
N GLY A 492 -1.52 18.28 1.98
CA GLY A 492 -1.05 19.65 1.68
C GLY A 492 -2.15 20.71 1.69
N ALA A 493 -1.92 21.82 0.97
CA ALA A 493 -2.91 22.91 0.83
C ALA A 493 -4.22 22.38 0.18
N ASP A 494 -5.37 22.89 0.65
CA ASP A 494 -6.73 22.47 0.22
C ASP A 494 -7.13 21.01 0.48
N ARG A 495 -6.38 20.27 1.30
CA ARG A 495 -6.63 18.85 1.61
C ARG A 495 -8.08 18.52 1.94
N ILE A 496 -8.77 19.34 2.74
CA ILE A 496 -10.15 19.04 3.16
C ILE A 496 -11.11 19.04 1.97
N ARG A 497 -11.04 20.05 1.09
CA ARG A 497 -11.92 20.15 -0.09
C ARG A 497 -11.65 19.01 -1.06
N ILE A 498 -10.37 18.74 -1.34
CA ILE A 498 -9.94 17.72 -2.30
C ILE A 498 -10.29 16.32 -1.79
N THR A 499 -10.00 16.04 -0.51
CA THR A 499 -10.32 14.76 0.11
C THR A 499 -11.83 14.53 0.23
N MET A 500 -12.63 15.57 0.46
CA MET A 500 -14.10 15.47 0.38
C MET A 500 -14.59 15.15 -1.02
N LYS A 501 -14.03 15.78 -2.07
CA LYS A 501 -14.36 15.45 -3.48
C LYS A 501 -14.07 13.97 -3.77
N PHE A 502 -12.89 13.49 -3.42
CA PHE A 502 -12.52 12.07 -3.57
C PHE A 502 -13.46 11.12 -2.83
N PHE A 503 -13.77 11.42 -1.56
CA PHE A 503 -14.64 10.59 -0.74
C PHE A 503 -16.05 10.54 -1.31
N ILE A 504 -16.64 11.68 -1.65
CA ILE A 504 -18.01 11.74 -2.21
C ILE A 504 -18.09 10.97 -3.53
N TYR A 505 -17.11 11.16 -4.44
CA TYR A 505 -17.10 10.44 -5.72
C TYR A 505 -17.08 8.93 -5.51
N THR A 506 -16.14 8.45 -4.68
CA THR A 506 -15.94 7.01 -4.49
C THR A 506 -17.05 6.36 -3.67
N PHE A 507 -17.54 7.05 -2.64
CA PHE A 507 -18.64 6.60 -1.78
C PHE A 507 -19.98 6.56 -2.52
N LEU A 508 -20.26 7.55 -3.39
CA LEU A 508 -21.47 7.50 -4.21
C LEU A 508 -21.43 6.30 -5.16
N GLY A 509 -20.29 6.05 -5.80
CA GLY A 509 -20.10 4.88 -6.66
C GLY A 509 -20.34 3.57 -5.92
N SER A 510 -19.76 3.42 -4.73
CA SER A 510 -19.93 2.19 -3.95
C SER A 510 -21.36 1.98 -3.46
N LEU A 511 -22.08 3.03 -3.03
CA LEU A 511 -23.50 2.90 -2.70
C LEU A 511 -24.33 2.33 -3.87
N LEU A 512 -24.04 2.73 -5.11
CA LEU A 512 -24.70 2.17 -6.30
C LEU A 512 -24.37 0.68 -6.48
N MET A 513 -23.12 0.29 -6.24
CA MET A 513 -22.72 -1.13 -6.23
C MET A 513 -23.44 -1.92 -5.13
N LEU A 514 -23.60 -1.36 -3.93
CA LEU A 514 -24.35 -2.01 -2.84
C LEU A 514 -25.80 -2.27 -3.24
N VAL A 515 -26.46 -1.29 -3.85
CA VAL A 515 -27.82 -1.45 -4.37
C VAL A 515 -27.88 -2.58 -5.39
N SER A 516 -26.91 -2.66 -6.32
CA SER A 516 -26.83 -3.78 -7.28
C SER A 516 -26.59 -5.14 -6.62
N LEU A 517 -25.74 -5.21 -5.59
CA LEU A 517 -25.48 -6.46 -4.86
C LEU A 517 -26.69 -6.92 -4.06
N ILE A 518 -27.41 -5.99 -3.41
CA ILE A 518 -28.68 -6.29 -2.73
C ILE A 518 -29.73 -6.74 -3.76
N TYR A 519 -29.79 -6.11 -4.93
CA TYR A 519 -30.70 -6.55 -5.99
C TYR A 519 -30.41 -7.99 -6.43
N LEU A 520 -29.14 -8.33 -6.67
CA LEU A 520 -28.74 -9.71 -7.01
C LEU A 520 -29.08 -10.70 -5.89
N TYR A 521 -28.80 -10.35 -4.63
CA TYR A 521 -29.15 -11.14 -3.44
C TYR A 521 -30.64 -11.50 -3.39
N LEU A 522 -31.52 -10.53 -3.68
CA LEU A 522 -32.97 -10.75 -3.71
C LEU A 522 -33.43 -11.68 -4.85
N HIS A 523 -32.57 -11.94 -5.84
CA HIS A 523 -32.87 -12.76 -7.01
C HIS A 523 -32.07 -14.08 -7.04
N THR A 524 -31.31 -14.40 -5.99
CA THR A 524 -30.59 -15.69 -5.92
C THR A 524 -31.57 -16.87 -5.73
N PRO A 525 -31.34 -18.01 -6.38
CA PRO A 525 -32.18 -19.20 -6.23
C PRO A 525 -32.03 -19.84 -4.84
N GLY A 526 -33.14 -20.29 -4.24
CA GLY A 526 -33.14 -20.95 -2.92
C GLY A 526 -33.16 -19.97 -1.75
N ASN A 527 -32.34 -20.21 -0.73
CA ASN A 527 -32.16 -19.26 0.37
C ASN A 527 -31.26 -18.12 -0.10
N HIS A 528 -31.68 -16.87 0.12
CA HIS A 528 -30.89 -15.71 -0.29
C HIS A 528 -29.47 -15.75 0.28
N SER A 529 -28.46 -15.55 -0.57
CA SER A 529 -27.05 -15.57 -0.15
C SER A 529 -26.21 -14.57 -0.93
N PHE A 530 -25.20 -14.00 -0.25
CA PHE A 530 -24.20 -13.14 -0.87
C PHE A 530 -22.96 -13.91 -1.37
N ALA A 531 -22.94 -15.23 -1.26
CA ALA A 531 -21.87 -16.05 -1.81
C ALA A 531 -21.68 -15.79 -3.31
N TYR A 532 -20.43 -15.69 -3.76
CA TYR A 532 -20.07 -15.40 -5.15
C TYR A 532 -20.82 -16.30 -6.16
N GLU A 533 -20.87 -17.60 -5.90
CA GLU A 533 -21.54 -18.59 -6.75
C GLU A 533 -23.06 -18.36 -6.82
N ALA A 534 -23.68 -18.03 -5.68
CA ALA A 534 -25.12 -17.76 -5.63
C ALA A 534 -25.49 -16.50 -6.43
N LEU A 535 -24.67 -15.45 -6.36
CA LEU A 535 -24.86 -14.21 -7.12
C LEU A 535 -24.61 -14.40 -8.62
N HIS A 536 -23.66 -15.26 -8.97
CA HIS A 536 -23.33 -15.60 -10.36
C HIS A 536 -24.46 -16.38 -11.04
N ASP A 537 -25.16 -17.24 -10.31
CA ASP A 537 -26.22 -18.09 -10.87
C ASP A 537 -27.57 -17.36 -11.03
N VAL A 538 -27.63 -16.06 -10.69
CA VAL A 538 -28.82 -15.22 -10.88
C VAL A 538 -29.08 -14.99 -12.37
N HIS A 539 -30.28 -15.35 -12.81
CA HIS A 539 -30.73 -15.09 -14.18
C HIS A 539 -31.46 -13.74 -14.25
N LEU A 540 -30.85 -12.75 -14.89
CA LEU A 540 -31.40 -11.40 -15.02
C LEU A 540 -32.12 -11.22 -16.35
N THR A 541 -33.21 -10.46 -16.35
CA THR A 541 -33.75 -9.87 -17.59
C THR A 541 -32.78 -8.81 -18.14
N THR A 542 -32.71 -8.63 -19.46
CA THR A 542 -31.79 -7.65 -20.10
C THR A 542 -31.87 -6.24 -19.47
N PRO A 543 -33.05 -5.65 -19.18
CA PRO A 543 -33.11 -4.34 -18.52
C PRO A 543 -32.54 -4.35 -17.09
N ALA A 544 -32.80 -5.40 -16.32
CA ALA A 544 -32.24 -5.56 -14.98
C ALA A 544 -30.72 -5.74 -15.01
N ALA A 545 -30.21 -6.53 -15.97
CA ALA A 545 -28.77 -6.71 -16.20
C ALA A 545 -28.07 -5.38 -16.48
N TYR A 546 -28.71 -4.47 -17.23
CA TYR A 546 -28.14 -3.14 -17.53
C TYR A 546 -28.07 -2.25 -16.29
N TRP A 547 -29.06 -2.28 -15.41
CA TRP A 547 -29.04 -1.52 -14.15
C TRP A 547 -28.03 -2.08 -13.15
N VAL A 548 -27.98 -3.40 -12.99
CA VAL A 548 -26.98 -4.08 -12.16
C VAL A 548 -25.57 -3.74 -12.66
N PHE A 549 -25.35 -3.87 -13.98
CA PHE A 549 -24.12 -3.46 -14.64
C PHE A 549 -23.77 -2.00 -14.36
N ALA A 550 -24.70 -1.06 -14.57
CA ALA A 550 -24.44 0.36 -14.37
C ALA A 550 -24.04 0.69 -12.92
N GLY A 551 -24.70 0.09 -11.93
CA GLY A 551 -24.38 0.31 -10.51
C GLY A 551 -23.01 -0.23 -10.11
N ILE A 552 -22.66 -1.46 -10.54
CA ILE A 552 -21.35 -2.06 -10.26
C ILE A 552 -20.24 -1.35 -11.06
N PHE A 553 -20.49 -1.07 -12.34
CA PHE A 553 -19.54 -0.38 -13.22
C PHE A 553 -19.24 1.03 -12.71
N ALA A 554 -20.21 1.78 -12.21
CA ALA A 554 -19.98 3.13 -11.67
C ALA A 554 -18.96 3.11 -10.53
N ALA A 555 -19.08 2.17 -9.58
CA ALA A 555 -18.11 2.03 -8.48
C ALA A 555 -16.69 1.78 -8.99
N PHE A 556 -16.53 0.84 -9.91
CA PHE A 556 -15.21 0.46 -10.43
C PHE A 556 -14.64 1.50 -11.39
N ALA A 557 -15.44 2.10 -12.27
CA ALA A 557 -15.00 3.12 -13.21
C ALA A 557 -14.51 4.40 -12.52
N ILE A 558 -15.18 4.82 -11.44
CA ILE A 558 -14.73 5.94 -10.59
C ILE A 558 -13.40 5.60 -9.93
N LYS A 559 -13.19 4.34 -9.52
CA LYS A 559 -11.94 3.92 -8.86
C LYS A 559 -10.77 3.70 -9.82
N ILE A 560 -11.02 3.26 -11.05
CA ILE A 560 -10.04 2.97 -12.14
C ILE A 560 -9.76 4.23 -12.98
N PRO A 561 -10.02 5.41 -12.44
CA PRO A 561 -10.43 6.61 -13.21
C PRO A 561 -10.67 6.42 -14.73
N ILE A 562 -11.65 5.61 -15.15
CA ILE A 562 -12.00 5.51 -16.58
C ILE A 562 -12.60 6.86 -17.02
N PHE A 563 -12.22 7.37 -18.19
CA PHE A 563 -12.80 8.62 -18.71
C PHE A 563 -14.33 8.52 -18.80
N PRO A 564 -15.12 9.49 -18.27
CA PRO A 564 -14.73 10.79 -17.71
C PRO A 564 -14.58 10.85 -16.17
N PHE A 565 -14.63 9.72 -15.46
CA PHE A 565 -14.67 9.63 -13.99
C PHE A 565 -13.31 9.80 -13.26
N HIS A 566 -12.37 10.55 -13.86
CA HIS A 566 -10.98 10.63 -13.39
C HIS A 566 -10.61 11.90 -12.62
N THR A 567 -11.50 12.90 -12.59
CA THR A 567 -11.17 14.27 -12.15
C THR A 567 -10.79 14.40 -10.68
N TRP A 568 -11.06 13.39 -9.85
CA TRP A 568 -10.67 13.39 -8.44
C TRP A 568 -9.19 13.00 -8.23
N GLN A 569 -8.63 12.15 -9.11
CA GLN A 569 -7.35 11.49 -8.88
C GLN A 569 -6.16 12.47 -8.85
N PRO A 570 -5.94 13.33 -9.87
CA PRO A 570 -4.78 14.21 -9.89
C PRO A 570 -4.72 15.15 -8.69
N ASP A 571 -5.87 15.73 -8.31
CA ASP A 571 -5.96 16.64 -7.16
C ASP A 571 -5.65 15.90 -5.86
N THR A 572 -6.22 14.70 -5.70
CA THR A 572 -6.02 13.89 -4.50
C THR A 572 -4.57 13.46 -4.34
N TYR A 573 -3.90 13.09 -5.44
CA TYR A 573 -2.51 12.65 -5.39
C TYR A 573 -1.59 13.81 -5.03
N VAL A 574 -1.82 14.98 -5.63
CA VAL A 574 -1.04 16.19 -5.31
C VAL A 574 -1.22 16.59 -3.86
N ALA A 575 -2.44 16.51 -3.33
CA ALA A 575 -2.77 16.89 -1.96
C ALA A 575 -2.38 15.84 -0.91
N ALA A 576 -2.38 14.55 -1.23
CA ALA A 576 -2.10 13.48 -0.28
C ALA A 576 -0.62 13.50 0.18
N PRO A 577 -0.33 13.07 1.42
CA PRO A 577 1.05 12.81 1.83
C PRO A 577 1.65 11.68 0.95
N THR A 578 2.98 11.60 0.91
CA THR A 578 3.71 10.65 0.06
C THR A 578 3.26 9.20 0.26
N GLY A 579 3.23 8.71 1.50
CA GLY A 579 2.78 7.35 1.77
C GLY A 579 1.32 7.11 1.39
N GLY A 580 0.45 8.12 1.58
CA GLY A 580 -0.94 8.07 1.10
C GLY A 580 -1.01 8.00 -0.43
N THR A 581 -0.18 8.77 -1.14
CA THR A 581 -0.13 8.76 -2.62
C THR A 581 0.38 7.42 -3.15
N MET A 582 1.38 6.82 -2.50
CA MET A 582 1.88 5.49 -2.82
C MET A 582 0.82 4.40 -2.60
N LEU A 583 0.04 4.48 -1.52
CA LEU A 583 -1.05 3.54 -1.25
C LEU A 583 -2.19 3.67 -2.27
N LEU A 584 -2.57 4.92 -2.59
CA LEU A 584 -3.59 5.22 -3.59
C LEU A 584 -3.19 4.69 -4.97
N SER A 585 -2.01 5.09 -5.46
CA SER A 585 -1.54 4.79 -6.82
C SER A 585 -1.05 3.36 -6.97
N GLY A 586 -0.29 2.87 -5.99
CA GLY A 586 0.35 1.56 -6.00
C GLY A 586 -0.65 0.43 -5.88
N ILE A 587 -1.67 0.57 -5.02
CA ILE A 587 -2.52 -0.56 -4.60
C ILE A 587 -4.01 -0.27 -4.79
N MET A 588 -4.54 0.86 -4.28
CA MET A 588 -5.99 1.09 -4.26
C MET A 588 -6.63 1.12 -5.66
N LEU A 589 -5.98 1.72 -6.67
CA LEU A 589 -6.50 1.71 -8.04
C LEU A 589 -6.72 0.29 -8.60
N LYS A 590 -5.89 -0.67 -8.18
CA LYS A 590 -5.95 -2.06 -8.68
C LYS A 590 -7.16 -2.80 -8.14
N MET A 591 -7.70 -2.39 -7.00
CA MET A 591 -8.91 -2.98 -6.43
C MET A 591 -10.15 -2.73 -7.31
N GLY A 592 -10.19 -1.62 -8.05
CA GLY A 592 -11.22 -1.38 -9.04
C GLY A 592 -11.08 -2.32 -10.24
N ALA A 593 -9.88 -2.43 -10.81
CA ALA A 593 -9.62 -3.31 -11.95
C ALA A 593 -9.83 -4.79 -11.61
N TYR A 594 -9.43 -5.20 -10.40
CA TYR A 594 -9.81 -6.49 -9.82
C TYR A 594 -11.34 -6.66 -9.76
N GLY A 595 -12.06 -5.65 -9.27
CA GLY A 595 -13.51 -5.61 -9.24
C GLY A 595 -14.16 -5.82 -10.62
N LEU A 596 -13.63 -5.19 -11.67
CA LEU A 596 -14.10 -5.43 -13.04
C LEU A 596 -13.98 -6.90 -13.43
N ILE A 597 -12.81 -7.50 -13.21
CA ILE A 597 -12.52 -8.87 -13.62
C ILE A 597 -13.34 -9.88 -12.80
N ARG A 598 -13.33 -9.73 -11.47
CA ARG A 598 -13.92 -10.70 -10.54
C ARG A 598 -15.44 -10.55 -10.42
N TRP A 599 -15.95 -9.32 -10.36
CA TRP A 599 -17.35 -9.06 -10.00
C TRP A 599 -18.19 -8.57 -11.17
N LEU A 600 -17.74 -7.57 -11.93
CA LEU A 600 -18.59 -6.98 -12.97
C LEU A 600 -18.85 -7.95 -14.12
N ILE A 601 -17.78 -8.52 -14.70
CA ILE A 601 -17.89 -9.31 -15.93
C ILE A 601 -18.67 -10.62 -15.69
N PRO A 602 -18.43 -11.38 -14.60
CA PRO A 602 -19.19 -12.59 -14.34
C PRO A 602 -20.65 -12.36 -13.92
N LEU A 603 -20.96 -11.25 -13.21
CA LEU A 603 -22.33 -10.99 -12.72
C LEU A 603 -23.26 -10.35 -13.75
N ALA A 604 -22.72 -9.69 -14.78
CA ALA A 604 -23.53 -9.05 -15.83
C ALA A 604 -22.94 -9.25 -17.24
N PRO A 605 -22.76 -10.51 -17.70
CA PRO A 605 -22.06 -10.81 -18.95
C PRO A 605 -22.79 -10.30 -20.21
N GLU A 606 -24.12 -10.37 -20.22
CA GLU A 606 -24.94 -9.87 -21.34
C GLU A 606 -24.79 -8.36 -21.51
N ALA A 607 -24.92 -7.61 -20.40
CA ALA A 607 -24.71 -6.16 -20.38
C ALA A 607 -23.26 -5.81 -20.79
N MET A 608 -22.28 -6.56 -20.28
CA MET A 608 -20.88 -6.37 -20.63
C MET A 608 -20.69 -6.43 -22.15
N SER A 609 -21.19 -7.49 -22.81
CA SER A 609 -21.07 -7.65 -24.27
C SER A 609 -21.65 -6.48 -25.08
N ALA A 610 -22.75 -5.88 -24.61
CA ALA A 610 -23.38 -4.74 -25.25
C ALA A 610 -22.58 -3.44 -25.11
N PHE A 611 -21.90 -3.25 -23.97
CA PHE A 611 -21.15 -2.02 -23.66
C PHE A 611 -19.66 -2.09 -23.99
N VAL A 612 -19.05 -3.26 -24.27
CA VAL A 612 -17.62 -3.42 -24.61
C VAL A 612 -17.12 -2.33 -25.59
N PRO A 613 -17.77 -2.07 -26.76
CA PRO A 613 -17.26 -1.10 -27.73
C PRO A 613 -17.13 0.32 -27.15
N VAL A 614 -18.07 0.71 -26.30
CA VAL A 614 -18.05 2.02 -25.62
C VAL A 614 -16.95 2.06 -24.56
N LEU A 615 -16.85 1.02 -23.75
CA LEU A 615 -15.93 0.95 -22.61
C LEU A 615 -14.46 0.94 -23.04
N ILE A 616 -14.12 0.16 -24.06
CA ILE A 616 -12.76 0.12 -24.60
C ILE A 616 -12.42 1.46 -25.27
N THR A 617 -13.37 2.09 -25.97
CA THR A 617 -13.19 3.41 -26.58
C THR A 617 -12.93 4.49 -25.53
N LEU A 618 -13.73 4.53 -24.45
CA LEU A 618 -13.53 5.46 -23.33
C LEU A 618 -12.18 5.23 -22.63
N SER A 619 -11.75 3.98 -22.52
CA SER A 619 -10.45 3.63 -21.93
C SER A 619 -9.29 4.16 -22.79
N VAL A 620 -9.33 3.94 -24.11
CA VAL A 620 -8.33 4.46 -25.06
C VAL A 620 -8.35 5.99 -25.12
N ILE A 621 -9.53 6.64 -25.10
CA ILE A 621 -9.63 8.10 -24.97
C ILE A 621 -8.94 8.57 -23.69
N GLY A 622 -9.15 7.89 -22.58
CA GLY A 622 -8.48 8.16 -21.30
C GLY A 622 -6.95 8.10 -21.41
N VAL A 623 -6.40 7.11 -22.11
CA VAL A 623 -4.96 6.97 -22.37
C VAL A 623 -4.41 8.21 -23.07
N ILE A 624 -5.02 8.62 -24.17
CA ILE A 624 -4.57 9.76 -24.98
C ILE A 624 -4.75 11.08 -24.23
N TYR A 625 -5.93 11.29 -23.66
CA TYR A 625 -6.26 12.50 -22.90
C TYR A 625 -5.28 12.73 -21.74
N ALA A 626 -5.04 11.70 -20.93
CA ALA A 626 -4.14 11.81 -19.78
C ALA A 626 -2.69 12.04 -20.22
N SER A 627 -2.26 11.38 -21.30
CA SER A 627 -0.92 11.55 -21.87
C SER A 627 -0.66 12.97 -22.37
N ILE A 628 -1.62 13.58 -23.08
CA ILE A 628 -1.50 14.96 -23.57
C ILE A 628 -1.41 15.94 -22.41
N ILE A 629 -2.25 15.76 -21.38
CA ILE A 629 -2.22 16.63 -20.20
C ILE A 629 -0.92 16.46 -19.41
N ALA A 630 -0.39 15.23 -19.29
CA ALA A 630 0.88 14.94 -18.64
C ALA A 630 2.03 15.69 -19.30
N ILE A 631 2.08 15.75 -20.65
CA ILE A 631 3.11 16.49 -21.41
C ILE A 631 3.12 17.98 -21.04
N GLN A 632 1.95 18.58 -20.79
CA GLN A 632 1.83 20.00 -20.45
C GLN A 632 2.06 20.32 -18.97
N GLN A 633 2.11 19.30 -18.10
CA GLN A 633 2.29 19.54 -16.67
C GLN A 633 3.66 20.14 -16.36
N ARG A 634 3.65 21.04 -15.38
CA ARG A 634 4.85 21.65 -14.77
C ARG A 634 5.11 21.16 -13.35
N ASP A 635 4.13 20.54 -12.70
CA ASP A 635 4.26 19.91 -11.39
C ASP A 635 4.57 18.42 -11.57
N ILE A 636 5.69 17.96 -11.00
CA ILE A 636 6.16 16.58 -11.17
C ILE A 636 5.17 15.54 -10.60
N LYS A 637 4.53 15.84 -9.46
CA LYS A 637 3.61 14.92 -8.78
C LYS A 637 2.30 14.80 -9.55
N ARG A 638 1.80 15.92 -10.09
CA ARG A 638 0.61 15.94 -10.95
C ARG A 638 0.88 15.24 -12.28
N LEU A 639 2.07 15.39 -12.86
CA LEU A 639 2.45 14.68 -14.08
C LEU A 639 2.42 13.16 -13.87
N ILE A 640 3.03 12.66 -12.79
CA ILE A 640 3.00 11.23 -12.44
C ILE A 640 1.55 10.76 -12.19
N ALA A 641 0.69 11.59 -11.60
CA ALA A 641 -0.72 11.24 -11.41
C ALA A 641 -1.47 11.05 -12.74
N TYR A 642 -1.19 11.88 -13.76
CA TYR A 642 -1.75 11.72 -15.10
C TYR A 642 -1.14 10.54 -15.86
N SER A 643 0.16 10.27 -15.71
CA SER A 643 0.76 9.07 -16.32
C SER A 643 0.11 7.79 -15.78
N SER A 644 -0.22 7.75 -14.48
CA SER A 644 -1.01 6.64 -13.91
C SER A 644 -2.40 6.50 -14.52
N ILE A 645 -3.10 7.59 -14.85
CA ILE A 645 -4.39 7.52 -15.55
C ILE A 645 -4.21 6.89 -16.93
N ALA A 646 -3.12 7.21 -17.65
CA ALA A 646 -2.84 6.61 -18.94
C ALA A 646 -2.59 5.09 -18.82
N HIS A 647 -1.70 4.65 -17.92
CA HIS A 647 -1.42 3.21 -17.74
C HIS A 647 -2.64 2.43 -17.25
N VAL A 648 -3.42 2.99 -16.31
CA VAL A 648 -4.63 2.32 -15.80
C VAL A 648 -5.75 2.32 -16.82
N GLY A 649 -5.85 3.36 -17.66
CA GLY A 649 -6.73 3.37 -18.84
C GLY A 649 -6.37 2.25 -19.82
N LEU A 650 -5.08 2.00 -20.05
CA LEU A 650 -4.64 0.88 -20.90
C LEU A 650 -4.95 -0.48 -20.26
N ILE A 651 -4.78 -0.63 -18.94
CA ILE A 651 -5.20 -1.83 -18.19
C ILE A 651 -6.71 -2.06 -18.38
N ALA A 652 -7.53 -1.02 -18.22
CA ALA A 652 -8.98 -1.12 -18.43
C ALA A 652 -9.32 -1.53 -19.87
N ALA A 653 -8.64 -0.95 -20.87
CA ALA A 653 -8.81 -1.32 -22.27
C ALA A 653 -8.48 -2.80 -22.52
N GLY A 654 -7.41 -3.33 -21.92
CA GLY A 654 -7.05 -4.74 -22.02
C GLY A 654 -8.03 -5.69 -21.32
N ILE A 655 -8.63 -5.28 -20.19
CA ILE A 655 -9.71 -6.02 -19.54
C ILE A 655 -10.94 -6.08 -20.47
N PHE A 656 -11.34 -4.95 -21.03
CA PHE A 656 -12.53 -4.86 -21.89
C PHE A 656 -12.36 -5.47 -23.28
N ALA A 657 -11.13 -5.63 -23.76
CA ALA A 657 -10.84 -6.39 -24.98
C ALA A 657 -11.26 -7.87 -24.85
N TRP A 658 -11.44 -8.36 -23.62
CA TRP A 658 -12.00 -9.68 -23.29
C TRP A 658 -11.35 -10.85 -24.04
N ASN A 659 -10.03 -10.81 -24.13
CA ASN A 659 -9.21 -11.93 -24.63
C ASN A 659 -8.12 -12.30 -23.61
N LYS A 660 -7.58 -13.52 -23.76
CA LYS A 660 -6.62 -14.09 -22.81
C LYS A 660 -5.38 -13.20 -22.63
N MET A 661 -4.88 -12.64 -23.73
CA MET A 661 -3.69 -11.79 -23.70
C MET A 661 -3.94 -10.47 -22.98
N GLY A 662 -5.08 -9.82 -23.22
CA GLY A 662 -5.51 -8.61 -22.53
C GLY A 662 -5.68 -8.82 -21.03
N LEU A 663 -6.28 -9.94 -20.59
CA LEU A 663 -6.42 -10.28 -19.17
C LEU A 663 -5.07 -10.59 -18.51
N HIS A 664 -4.21 -11.39 -19.14
CA HIS A 664 -2.86 -11.68 -18.62
C HIS A 664 -2.03 -10.40 -18.52
N GLY A 665 -2.05 -9.57 -19.57
CA GLY A 665 -1.40 -8.27 -19.59
C GLY A 665 -1.91 -7.34 -18.49
N SER A 666 -3.22 -7.34 -18.23
CA SER A 666 -3.84 -6.54 -17.18
C SER A 666 -3.34 -6.91 -15.79
N VAL A 667 -3.29 -8.21 -15.46
CA VAL A 667 -2.81 -8.69 -14.16
C VAL A 667 -1.33 -8.38 -13.97
N ILE A 668 -0.49 -8.66 -14.98
CA ILE A 668 0.95 -8.38 -14.95
C ILE A 668 1.20 -6.87 -14.84
N GLN A 669 0.48 -6.05 -15.62
CA GLN A 669 0.67 -4.61 -15.61
C GLN A 669 0.14 -3.96 -14.33
N MET A 670 -0.93 -4.47 -13.71
CA MET A 670 -1.36 -4.03 -12.38
C MET A 670 -0.23 -4.18 -11.35
N PHE A 671 0.47 -5.32 -11.38
CA PHE A 671 1.62 -5.59 -10.51
C PHE A 671 2.80 -4.65 -10.83
N ASN A 672 3.23 -4.60 -12.09
CA ASN A 672 4.39 -3.82 -12.52
C ASN A 672 4.18 -2.31 -12.36
N HIS A 673 3.02 -1.80 -12.77
CA HIS A 673 2.63 -0.40 -12.57
C HIS A 673 2.60 -0.05 -11.08
N GLY A 674 2.13 -0.97 -10.21
CA GLY A 674 2.16 -0.81 -8.76
C GLY A 674 3.56 -0.55 -8.21
N ILE A 675 4.55 -1.34 -8.63
CA ILE A 675 5.95 -1.17 -8.22
C ILE A 675 6.53 0.13 -8.77
N ASN A 676 6.37 0.38 -10.07
CA ASN A 676 6.99 1.52 -10.73
C ASN A 676 6.42 2.85 -10.21
N VAL A 677 5.11 2.95 -10.00
CA VAL A 677 4.49 4.19 -9.54
C VAL A 677 4.85 4.52 -8.08
N VAL A 678 4.98 3.52 -7.20
CA VAL A 678 5.47 3.73 -5.84
C VAL A 678 6.91 4.24 -5.86
N GLY A 679 7.76 3.68 -6.72
CA GLY A 679 9.12 4.17 -6.93
C GLY A 679 9.16 5.62 -7.42
N LEU A 680 8.31 5.98 -8.39
CA LEU A 680 8.23 7.36 -8.91
C LEU A 680 7.77 8.36 -7.87
N PHE A 681 6.78 8.01 -7.04
CA PHE A 681 6.33 8.88 -5.96
C PHE A 681 7.37 9.01 -4.84
N LEU A 682 8.23 8.01 -4.64
CA LEU A 682 9.37 8.12 -3.73
C LEU A 682 10.44 9.08 -4.25
N VAL A 683 10.77 8.98 -5.54
CA VAL A 683 11.66 9.94 -6.20
C VAL A 683 11.11 11.36 -6.08
N CYS A 684 9.82 11.54 -6.38
CA CYS A 684 9.13 12.82 -6.24
C CYS A 684 9.23 13.37 -4.81
N ASP A 685 9.06 12.52 -3.80
CA ASP A 685 9.18 12.92 -2.39
C ASP A 685 10.60 13.34 -2.01
N ILE A 686 11.62 12.63 -2.49
CA ILE A 686 13.03 12.99 -2.25
C ILE A 686 13.33 14.37 -2.84
N ILE A 687 12.88 14.63 -4.08
CA ILE A 687 13.04 15.94 -4.73
C ILE A 687 12.33 17.03 -3.94
N GLU A 688 11.05 16.82 -3.61
CA GLU A 688 10.23 17.79 -2.88
C GLU A 688 10.78 18.08 -1.48
N ARG A 689 11.30 17.08 -0.75
CA ARG A 689 11.88 17.28 0.58
C ARG A 689 13.17 18.09 0.56
N ARG A 690 13.98 17.92 -0.48
CA ARG A 690 15.32 18.52 -0.57
C ARG A 690 15.27 19.92 -1.19
N LEU A 691 14.40 20.13 -2.19
CA LEU A 691 14.26 21.43 -2.87
C LEU A 691 13.12 22.29 -2.31
N GLY A 692 12.18 21.72 -1.56
CA GLY A 692 10.97 22.43 -1.12
C GLY A 692 10.01 22.82 -2.27
N SER A 693 10.32 22.45 -3.51
CA SER A 693 9.51 22.71 -4.70
C SER A 693 9.13 21.42 -5.44
N ARG A 694 7.99 21.49 -6.14
CA ARG A 694 7.49 20.45 -7.05
C ARG A 694 7.51 20.91 -8.51
N SER A 695 7.87 22.18 -8.76
CA SER A 695 7.86 22.77 -10.09
C SER A 695 9.10 22.37 -10.87
N LEU A 696 8.90 21.86 -12.09
CA LEU A 696 9.99 21.52 -13.00
C LEU A 696 10.85 22.74 -13.40
N SER A 697 10.33 23.96 -13.25
CA SER A 697 11.09 25.20 -13.50
C SER A 697 12.23 25.42 -12.50
N ASP A 698 12.09 24.87 -11.30
CA ASP A 698 13.00 25.13 -10.19
C ASP A 698 14.07 24.03 -10.08
N MET A 699 14.00 23.05 -10.97
CA MET A 699 14.92 21.91 -11.03
C MET A 699 15.96 22.11 -12.15
N GLY A 700 17.02 21.30 -12.12
CA GLY A 700 18.06 21.32 -13.14
C GLY A 700 19.42 20.91 -12.56
N GLY A 701 20.14 20.06 -13.30
CA GLY A 701 21.50 19.67 -12.95
C GLY A 701 21.65 18.79 -11.70
N ILE A 702 20.57 18.17 -11.18
CA ILE A 702 20.61 17.33 -9.96
C ILE A 702 21.60 16.17 -10.11
N ALA A 703 21.74 15.59 -11.30
CA ALA A 703 22.64 14.46 -11.54
C ALA A 703 24.12 14.77 -11.28
N LYS A 704 24.52 16.06 -11.28
CA LYS A 704 25.89 16.48 -10.94
C LYS A 704 26.20 16.36 -9.45
N ASN A 705 25.19 16.48 -8.60
CA ASN A 705 25.35 16.49 -7.14
C ASN A 705 24.86 15.19 -6.48
N ALA A 706 23.88 14.51 -7.10
CA ALA A 706 23.33 13.25 -6.62
C ALA A 706 23.30 12.17 -7.73
N PRO A 707 24.47 11.63 -8.09
CA PRO A 707 24.60 10.66 -9.16
C PRO A 707 23.85 9.34 -8.92
N VAL A 708 23.84 8.82 -7.68
CA VAL A 708 23.15 7.57 -7.36
C VAL A 708 21.65 7.75 -7.52
N PHE A 709 21.12 8.82 -6.94
CA PHE A 709 19.71 9.19 -7.09
C PHE A 709 19.27 9.27 -8.56
N ALA A 710 20.05 9.98 -9.39
CA ALA A 710 19.73 10.14 -10.82
C ALA A 710 19.70 8.79 -11.57
N THR A 711 20.57 7.84 -11.21
CA THR A 711 20.63 6.51 -11.83
C THR A 711 19.40 5.68 -11.46
N LEU A 712 19.02 5.65 -10.18
CA LEU A 712 17.88 4.87 -9.72
C LEU A 712 16.56 5.46 -10.22
N PHE A 713 16.47 6.79 -10.25
CA PHE A 713 15.33 7.45 -10.88
C PHE A 713 15.20 7.03 -12.35
N LEU A 714 16.31 7.00 -13.10
CA LEU A 714 16.28 6.55 -14.49
C LEU A 714 15.75 5.12 -14.60
N ILE A 715 16.25 4.18 -13.81
CA ILE A 715 15.81 2.76 -13.85
C ILE A 715 14.28 2.65 -13.63
N ILE A 716 13.76 3.30 -12.59
CA ILE A 716 12.32 3.29 -12.28
C ILE A 716 11.51 3.94 -13.40
N LEU A 717 12.00 5.07 -13.92
CA LEU A 717 11.38 5.82 -15.00
C LEU A 717 11.26 4.99 -16.28
N LEU A 718 12.29 4.21 -16.61
CA LEU A 718 12.29 3.32 -17.77
C LEU A 718 11.34 2.14 -17.62
N GLY A 719 11.23 1.61 -16.39
CA GLY A 719 10.19 0.64 -16.05
C GLY A 719 8.79 1.21 -16.30
N SER A 720 8.56 2.48 -15.99
CA SER A 720 7.28 3.15 -16.27
C SER A 720 7.06 3.50 -17.73
N ILE A 721 8.11 3.79 -18.52
CA ILE A 721 7.99 3.95 -19.99
C ILE A 721 7.71 2.60 -20.66
N ALA A 722 7.93 1.50 -19.95
CA ALA A 722 7.84 0.14 -20.46
C ALA A 722 8.89 -0.13 -21.54
N VAL A 723 10.14 0.32 -21.31
CA VAL A 723 11.27 -0.03 -22.19
C VAL A 723 11.56 -1.53 -22.08
N PRO A 724 11.95 -2.21 -23.17
CA PRO A 724 12.26 -3.64 -23.13
C PRO A 724 13.34 -3.98 -22.10
N LEU A 725 13.29 -5.19 -21.57
CA LEU A 725 14.08 -5.66 -20.42
C LEU A 725 13.69 -5.01 -19.08
N THR A 726 12.68 -4.14 -19.05
CA THR A 726 12.05 -3.70 -17.81
C THR A 726 10.78 -4.48 -17.51
N ASN A 727 10.34 -4.44 -16.26
CA ASN A 727 9.11 -5.12 -15.82
C ASN A 727 7.87 -4.62 -16.58
N GLY A 728 7.74 -3.31 -16.80
CA GLY A 728 6.56 -2.69 -17.42
C GLY A 728 6.32 -3.11 -18.87
N PHE A 729 7.37 -3.46 -19.63
CA PHE A 729 7.26 -3.85 -21.04
C PHE A 729 6.35 -5.06 -21.25
N VAL A 730 6.50 -6.11 -20.43
CA VAL A 730 5.75 -7.36 -20.61
C VAL A 730 4.24 -7.13 -20.46
N GLY A 731 3.83 -6.37 -19.44
CA GLY A 731 2.42 -6.08 -19.19
C GLY A 731 1.82 -5.18 -20.27
N GLU A 732 2.51 -4.08 -20.60
CA GLU A 732 2.05 -3.10 -21.60
C GLU A 732 1.97 -3.69 -23.01
N PHE A 733 2.93 -4.53 -23.40
CA PHE A 733 2.91 -5.22 -24.69
C PHE A 733 1.72 -6.18 -24.81
N LEU A 734 1.44 -6.98 -23.77
CA LEU A 734 0.29 -7.90 -23.76
C LEU A 734 -1.04 -7.15 -23.78
N LEU A 735 -1.14 -6.01 -23.09
CA LEU A 735 -2.32 -5.14 -23.14
C LEU A 735 -2.57 -4.60 -24.54
N LEU A 736 -1.54 -4.06 -25.19
CA LEU A 736 -1.64 -3.53 -26.55
C LEU A 736 -1.98 -4.63 -27.55
N TYR A 737 -1.38 -5.82 -27.41
CA TYR A 737 -1.75 -6.98 -28.21
C TYR A 737 -3.22 -7.33 -28.00
N GLY A 738 -3.70 -7.35 -26.76
CA GLY A 738 -5.11 -7.63 -26.46
C GLY A 738 -6.06 -6.61 -27.10
N VAL A 739 -5.76 -5.31 -27.02
CA VAL A 739 -6.58 -4.26 -27.66
C VAL A 739 -6.49 -4.35 -29.19
N TRP A 740 -5.33 -4.68 -29.73
CA TRP A 740 -5.13 -4.87 -31.17
C TRP A 740 -5.97 -6.03 -31.69
N ASP A 741 -5.92 -7.19 -31.04
CA ASP A 741 -6.70 -8.38 -31.40
C ASP A 741 -8.22 -8.10 -31.39
N TYR A 742 -8.68 -7.23 -30.50
CA TYR A 742 -10.06 -6.73 -30.52
C TYR A 742 -10.34 -5.78 -31.71
N ASN A 743 -9.49 -4.77 -31.91
CA ASN A 743 -9.62 -3.82 -33.01
C ASN A 743 -8.28 -3.14 -33.34
N HIS A 744 -7.79 -3.33 -34.56
CA HIS A 744 -6.49 -2.80 -35.00
C HIS A 744 -6.38 -1.26 -34.92
N TRP A 745 -7.47 -0.51 -35.17
CA TRP A 745 -7.46 0.95 -35.08
C TRP A 745 -7.34 1.43 -33.63
N LEU A 746 -8.13 0.83 -32.73
CA LEU A 746 -8.02 1.12 -31.30
C LEU A 746 -6.67 0.70 -30.75
N GLY A 747 -6.12 -0.43 -31.20
CA GLY A 747 -4.78 -0.90 -30.87
C GLY A 747 -3.69 0.08 -31.34
N ALA A 748 -3.80 0.61 -32.55
CA ALA A 748 -2.87 1.62 -33.07
C ALA A 748 -2.91 2.92 -32.27
N VAL A 749 -4.12 3.41 -31.93
CA VAL A 749 -4.29 4.61 -31.10
C VAL A 749 -3.76 4.34 -29.68
N ALA A 750 -4.12 3.22 -29.07
CA ALA A 750 -3.61 2.83 -27.76
C ALA A 750 -2.07 2.73 -27.76
N GLY A 751 -1.45 2.25 -28.85
CA GLY A 751 0.00 2.16 -29.03
C GLY A 751 0.74 3.50 -28.94
N LEU A 752 0.06 4.63 -29.14
CA LEU A 752 0.63 5.96 -28.88
C LEU A 752 1.01 6.17 -27.40
N THR A 753 0.47 5.36 -26.47
CA THR A 753 0.85 5.34 -25.05
C THR A 753 2.37 5.20 -24.86
N ILE A 754 3.04 4.36 -25.65
CA ILE A 754 4.49 4.14 -25.54
C ILE A 754 5.24 5.42 -25.91
N ILE A 755 4.78 6.09 -26.99
CA ILE A 755 5.40 7.30 -27.51
C ILE A 755 5.19 8.45 -26.51
N PHE A 756 3.94 8.73 -26.13
CA PHE A 756 3.67 9.80 -25.18
C PHE A 756 4.28 9.52 -23.81
N GLY A 757 4.25 8.26 -23.37
CA GLY A 757 4.96 7.73 -22.20
C GLY A 757 6.40 8.16 -22.15
N ALA A 758 7.15 7.86 -23.22
CA ALA A 758 8.54 8.28 -23.36
C ALA A 758 8.67 9.81 -23.34
N VAL A 759 7.80 10.54 -24.06
CA VAL A 759 7.86 12.01 -24.15
C VAL A 759 7.72 12.68 -22.78
N TYR A 760 6.66 12.39 -22.03
CA TYR A 760 6.46 13.07 -20.74
C TYR A 760 7.45 12.61 -19.66
N MET A 761 7.84 11.33 -19.65
CA MET A 761 8.77 10.81 -18.64
C MET A 761 10.20 11.30 -18.90
N LEU A 762 10.73 11.16 -20.12
CA LEU A 762 12.07 11.63 -20.44
C LEU A 762 12.18 13.16 -20.35
N ARG A 763 11.09 13.89 -20.59
CA ARG A 763 11.04 15.33 -20.33
C ARG A 763 11.24 15.65 -18.84
N VAL A 764 10.55 14.96 -17.94
CA VAL A 764 10.75 15.14 -16.48
C VAL A 764 12.18 14.82 -16.09
N TYR A 765 12.71 13.70 -16.58
CA TYR A 765 14.09 13.32 -16.30
C TYR A 765 15.09 14.37 -16.80
N GLY A 766 14.92 14.83 -18.05
CA GLY A 766 15.80 15.82 -18.66
C GLY A 766 15.77 17.17 -17.94
N LEU A 767 14.58 17.67 -17.59
CA LEU A 767 14.43 18.96 -16.89
C LEU A 767 14.93 18.91 -15.44
N SER A 768 14.81 17.76 -14.76
CA SER A 768 15.24 17.64 -13.37
C SER A 768 16.73 17.29 -13.22
N MET A 769 17.23 16.38 -14.04
CA MET A 769 18.58 15.81 -13.89
C MET A 769 19.65 16.53 -14.70
N PHE A 770 19.32 17.08 -15.88
CA PHE A 770 20.28 17.73 -16.77
C PHE A 770 20.17 19.26 -16.74
N GLY A 771 21.10 19.92 -17.44
CA GLY A 771 21.20 21.38 -17.49
C GLY A 771 22.20 21.97 -16.48
N PRO A 772 22.27 23.32 -16.39
CA PRO A 772 23.04 24.00 -15.37
C PRO A 772 22.41 23.80 -13.98
N THR A 773 23.24 23.69 -12.96
CA THR A 773 22.80 23.73 -11.55
C THR A 773 22.34 25.14 -11.21
N ASN A 774 21.26 25.26 -10.46
CA ASN A 774 20.74 26.53 -9.95
C ASN A 774 21.02 26.63 -8.43
N GLU A 775 20.66 27.76 -7.80
CA GLU A 775 20.92 27.98 -6.36
C GLU A 775 20.25 26.90 -5.48
N GLU A 776 19.08 26.41 -5.88
CA GLU A 776 18.31 25.39 -5.16
C GLU A 776 18.92 23.98 -5.32
N THR A 777 19.44 23.63 -6.51
CA THR A 777 19.99 22.29 -6.80
C THR A 777 21.48 22.16 -6.52
N ALA A 778 22.20 23.27 -6.34
CA ALA A 778 23.64 23.29 -6.09
C ALA A 778 24.07 22.49 -4.84
N ASN A 779 23.19 22.40 -3.84
CA ASN A 779 23.46 21.69 -2.58
C ASN A 779 22.63 20.41 -2.41
N PHE A 780 22.06 19.86 -3.48
CA PHE A 780 21.24 18.64 -3.39
C PHE A 780 22.10 17.41 -3.03
N PRO A 781 22.00 16.86 -1.80
CA PRO A 781 22.85 15.75 -1.37
C PRO A 781 22.47 14.46 -2.11
N ASP A 782 23.33 13.45 -2.17
CA ASP A 782 22.93 12.13 -2.70
C ASP A 782 22.10 11.33 -1.66
N LEU A 783 21.67 10.11 -2.00
CA LEU A 783 20.81 9.27 -1.17
C LEU A 783 21.43 8.88 0.17
N ASP A 784 20.63 8.93 1.23
CA ASP A 784 20.99 8.35 2.53
C ASP A 784 20.84 6.81 2.52
N ILE A 785 21.28 6.14 3.60
CA ILE A 785 21.23 4.66 3.69
C ILE A 785 19.78 4.13 3.63
N LYS A 786 18.81 4.82 4.23
CA LYS A 786 17.41 4.38 4.22
C LYS A 786 16.80 4.57 2.83
N GLU A 787 17.05 5.70 2.20
CA GLU A 787 16.64 5.99 0.82
C GLU A 787 17.30 5.01 -0.16
N THR A 788 18.56 4.65 0.07
CA THR A 788 19.30 3.64 -0.72
C THR A 788 18.77 2.23 -0.50
N ILE A 789 18.31 1.87 0.70
CA ILE A 789 17.67 0.56 0.94
C ILE A 789 16.32 0.49 0.21
N VAL A 790 15.59 1.60 0.15
CA VAL A 790 14.27 1.63 -0.50
C VAL A 790 14.38 1.76 -2.02
N LEU A 791 15.40 2.46 -2.57
CA LEU A 791 15.60 2.64 -4.02
C LEU A 791 16.66 1.70 -4.65
N GLY A 792 17.60 1.18 -3.87
CA GLY A 792 18.66 0.21 -4.26
C GLY A 792 20.04 0.80 -4.59
N SER A 793 21.13 0.23 -4.04
CA SER A 793 22.56 0.32 -4.44
C SER A 793 23.25 1.69 -4.71
N ARG A 794 24.35 1.96 -3.97
CA ARG A 794 25.26 3.14 -4.06
C ARG A 794 26.29 3.04 -5.21
N ARG A 795 26.59 4.14 -5.92
CA ARG A 795 27.68 4.30 -6.91
C ARG A 795 28.19 5.75 -6.95
N ASP A 796 29.43 5.99 -6.54
CA ASP A 796 29.91 7.33 -6.15
C ASP A 796 30.61 8.16 -7.25
N ASP A 797 30.58 7.77 -8.54
CA ASP A 797 31.36 8.42 -9.62
C ASP A 797 30.51 9.13 -10.71
N LEU A 798 30.72 10.44 -10.87
CA LEU A 798 30.07 11.31 -11.86
C LEU A 798 30.42 10.99 -13.31
N ARG A 799 31.65 10.51 -13.59
CA ARG A 799 32.03 10.10 -14.96
C ARG A 799 31.34 8.78 -15.35
N GLY A 800 31.07 7.92 -14.36
CA GLY A 800 30.28 6.69 -14.51
C GLY A 800 28.83 6.96 -14.87
N ASN A 801 28.25 8.03 -14.33
CA ASN A 801 26.89 8.44 -14.63
C ASN A 801 26.69 8.96 -16.05
N GLU A 802 27.61 9.81 -16.53
CA GLU A 802 27.56 10.30 -17.91
C GLU A 802 27.75 9.15 -18.92
N ALA A 803 28.66 8.22 -18.63
CA ALA A 803 28.87 7.02 -19.42
C ALA A 803 27.65 6.08 -19.41
N ALA A 804 27.05 5.82 -18.25
CA ALA A 804 25.85 5.00 -18.10
C ALA A 804 24.67 5.58 -18.89
N LEU A 805 24.49 6.90 -18.84
CA LEU A 805 23.46 7.58 -19.61
C LEU A 805 23.69 7.49 -21.11
N LYS A 806 24.91 7.73 -21.59
CA LYS A 806 25.27 7.62 -23.02
C LYS A 806 25.03 6.19 -23.53
N TYR A 807 25.46 5.18 -22.77
CA TYR A 807 25.19 3.77 -23.07
C TYR A 807 23.69 3.47 -23.07
N PHE A 808 22.97 3.95 -22.06
CA PHE A 808 21.56 3.70 -21.91
C PHE A 808 20.72 4.34 -23.04
N LEU A 809 20.95 5.61 -23.37
CA LEU A 809 20.20 6.31 -24.43
C LEU A 809 20.44 5.68 -25.80
N MET A 810 21.70 5.37 -26.12
CA MET A 810 22.05 4.71 -27.39
C MET A 810 21.54 3.26 -27.42
N GLY A 811 21.59 2.56 -26.29
CA GLY A 811 21.05 1.21 -26.13
C GLY A 811 19.53 1.17 -26.31
N ALA A 812 18.79 2.05 -25.61
CA ALA A 812 17.34 2.16 -25.72
C ALA A 812 16.89 2.55 -27.13
N PHE A 813 17.61 3.45 -27.79
CA PHE A 813 17.37 3.78 -29.20
C PHE A 813 17.60 2.57 -30.11
N ALA A 814 18.71 1.85 -29.94
CA ALA A 814 19.01 0.64 -30.72
C ALA A 814 17.99 -0.49 -30.46
N THR A 815 17.55 -0.68 -29.21
CA THR A 815 16.51 -1.65 -28.85
C THR A 815 15.14 -1.24 -29.42
N GLY A 816 14.82 0.05 -29.43
CA GLY A 816 13.61 0.56 -30.09
C GLY A 816 13.60 0.28 -31.59
N ILE A 817 14.74 0.49 -32.27
CA ILE A 817 14.91 0.12 -33.69
C ILE A 817 14.81 -1.40 -33.88
N PHE A 818 15.45 -2.19 -33.01
CA PHE A 818 15.38 -3.65 -33.07
C PHE A 818 13.94 -4.15 -32.93
N LEU A 819 13.18 -3.63 -31.97
CA LEU A 819 11.78 -4.00 -31.78
C LEU A 819 10.85 -3.54 -32.89
N PHE A 820 11.10 -2.35 -33.43
CA PHE A 820 10.40 -1.92 -34.62
C PHE A 820 10.69 -2.88 -35.78
N GLY A 821 11.95 -3.28 -35.97
CA GLY A 821 12.35 -4.29 -36.95
C GLY A 821 11.72 -5.66 -36.71
N THR A 822 11.71 -6.17 -35.47
CA THR A 822 11.09 -7.47 -35.16
C THR A 822 9.57 -7.43 -35.23
N ALA A 823 8.93 -6.29 -34.93
CA ALA A 823 7.51 -6.08 -35.15
C ALA A 823 7.16 -6.09 -36.65
N LEU A 824 8.01 -5.51 -37.50
CA LEU A 824 7.86 -5.60 -38.96
C LEU A 824 8.06 -7.04 -39.47
N VAL A 825 9.08 -7.76 -38.96
CA VAL A 825 9.32 -9.17 -39.31
C VAL A 825 8.13 -10.03 -38.88
N TYR A 826 7.66 -9.90 -37.64
CA TYR A 826 6.49 -10.61 -37.15
C TYR A 826 5.22 -10.25 -37.91
N GLY A 827 5.02 -8.98 -38.26
CA GLY A 827 3.91 -8.55 -39.10
C GLY A 827 3.91 -9.22 -40.47
N ALA A 828 5.09 -9.58 -40.99
CA ALA A 828 5.23 -10.23 -42.29
C ALA A 828 5.27 -11.77 -42.22
N THR A 829 5.76 -12.36 -41.14
CA THR A 829 5.93 -13.83 -40.99
C THR A 829 4.93 -14.48 -40.04
N ALA A 830 4.19 -13.68 -39.25
CA ALA A 830 3.32 -14.11 -38.14
C ALA A 830 4.02 -14.97 -37.06
N THR A 831 5.36 -15.00 -37.04
CA THR A 831 6.15 -15.81 -36.11
C THR A 831 7.43 -15.10 -35.68
N PHE A 832 7.85 -15.37 -34.45
CA PHE A 832 9.16 -14.95 -33.92
C PHE A 832 10.21 -16.05 -34.01
N ASP A 833 9.84 -17.21 -34.54
CA ASP A 833 10.74 -18.34 -34.66
C ASP A 833 11.80 -18.10 -35.74
N ILE A 834 13.07 -18.09 -35.31
CA ILE A 834 14.22 -17.76 -36.16
C ILE A 834 14.39 -18.76 -37.31
N GLN A 835 14.04 -20.03 -37.11
CA GLN A 835 14.11 -21.05 -38.16
C GLN A 835 13.04 -20.81 -39.23
N THR A 836 11.84 -20.39 -38.82
CA THR A 836 10.72 -20.13 -39.73
C THR A 836 10.91 -18.81 -40.50
N ILE A 837 11.48 -17.79 -39.85
CA ILE A 837 11.76 -16.46 -40.45
C ILE A 837 12.76 -16.56 -41.62
N GLY A 838 13.77 -17.42 -41.51
CA GLY A 838 14.82 -17.56 -42.53
C GLY A 838 14.36 -18.04 -43.91
N ASN A 839 13.14 -18.59 -44.00
CA ASN A 839 12.57 -19.09 -45.25
C ASN A 839 11.67 -18.08 -45.98
N THR A 840 11.37 -16.91 -45.39
CA THR A 840 10.28 -16.03 -45.87
C THR A 840 10.62 -14.56 -46.11
N LEU A 841 11.75 -14.01 -45.63
CA LEU A 841 11.98 -12.56 -45.73
C LEU A 841 13.39 -12.12 -46.15
N ALA A 842 13.43 -11.21 -47.14
CA ALA A 842 14.59 -10.41 -47.54
C ALA A 842 14.45 -8.96 -47.03
N LEU A 843 15.20 -8.55 -46.01
CA LEU A 843 15.26 -7.15 -45.54
C LEU A 843 16.61 -6.52 -45.88
N HIS A 844 16.71 -5.18 -45.90
CA HIS A 844 17.76 -4.43 -46.60
C HIS A 844 18.37 -3.24 -45.82
N LYS A 845 18.47 -3.25 -44.48
CA LYS A 845 19.17 -2.16 -43.75
C LYS A 845 19.90 -2.63 -42.48
N ALA A 846 21.20 -2.34 -42.40
CA ALA A 846 22.00 -2.38 -41.16
C ALA A 846 22.87 -1.11 -41.07
N ALA A 847 22.95 -0.49 -39.90
CA ALA A 847 23.75 0.73 -39.64
C ALA A 847 24.66 0.52 -38.41
N PRO A 848 25.95 0.93 -38.43
CA PRO A 848 26.90 0.66 -37.35
C PRO A 848 26.90 1.76 -36.27
N PHE A 849 26.73 1.38 -34.99
CA PHE A 849 26.84 2.29 -33.83
C PHE A 849 27.86 1.77 -32.79
N HIS A 850 29.15 2.05 -33.00
CA HIS A 850 30.23 1.70 -32.05
C HIS A 850 30.96 2.90 -31.43
N PHE A 851 30.60 4.14 -31.80
CA PHE A 851 31.29 5.37 -31.40
C PHE A 851 31.23 5.69 -29.90
N TRP A 852 30.29 5.10 -29.18
CA TRP A 852 30.08 5.32 -27.74
C TRP A 852 31.10 4.55 -26.86
N ALA A 853 31.70 3.47 -27.38
CA ALA A 853 32.49 2.54 -26.57
C ALA A 853 33.71 3.20 -25.87
N PRO A 854 34.51 4.09 -26.50
CA PRO A 854 35.66 4.72 -25.85
C PRO A 854 35.29 5.59 -24.65
N ASP A 855 34.21 6.35 -24.74
CA ASP A 855 33.76 7.22 -23.65
C ASP A 855 33.14 6.42 -22.51
N VAL A 856 32.41 5.34 -22.83
CA VAL A 856 31.85 4.43 -21.82
C VAL A 856 32.94 3.65 -21.09
N TYR A 857 33.96 3.16 -21.80
CA TYR A 857 35.08 2.46 -21.18
C TYR A 857 35.87 3.36 -20.25
N GLN A 858 36.04 4.63 -20.61
CA GLN A 858 36.76 5.59 -19.77
C GLN A 858 35.99 5.95 -18.50
N GLY A 859 34.67 6.18 -18.62
CA GLY A 859 33.82 6.58 -17.49
C GLY A 859 33.40 5.44 -16.58
N SER A 860 33.48 4.17 -17.03
CA SER A 860 33.03 3.03 -16.22
C SER A 860 34.08 2.56 -15.20
N PRO A 861 33.64 1.99 -14.06
CA PRO A 861 34.53 1.29 -13.12
C PRO A 861 35.31 0.17 -13.81
N ASN A 862 36.54 -0.10 -13.37
CA ASN A 862 37.48 -0.97 -14.09
C ASN A 862 36.98 -2.40 -14.29
N LEU A 863 36.31 -2.98 -13.29
CA LEU A 863 35.65 -4.28 -13.39
C LEU A 863 34.48 -4.29 -14.39
N VAL A 864 33.73 -3.18 -14.49
CA VAL A 864 32.64 -3.03 -15.46
C VAL A 864 33.21 -2.88 -16.88
N THR A 865 34.27 -2.09 -17.05
CA THR A 865 34.97 -1.96 -18.33
C THR A 865 35.55 -3.29 -18.79
N LEU A 866 36.13 -4.08 -17.88
CA LEU A 866 36.57 -5.44 -18.14
C LEU A 866 35.41 -6.33 -18.63
N PHE A 867 34.28 -6.32 -17.92
CA PHE A 867 33.09 -7.07 -18.30
C PHE A 867 32.56 -6.67 -19.70
N MET A 868 32.42 -5.37 -19.97
CA MET A 868 31.97 -4.85 -21.27
C MET A 868 32.95 -5.17 -22.40
N SER A 869 34.24 -5.18 -22.11
CA SER A 869 35.28 -5.48 -23.08
C SER A 869 35.32 -6.93 -23.54
N THR A 870 34.70 -7.84 -22.79
CA THR A 870 34.77 -9.28 -23.03
C THR A 870 33.40 -9.90 -23.23
N LEU A 871 32.64 -10.11 -22.15
CA LEU A 871 31.40 -10.88 -22.15
C LEU A 871 30.33 -10.29 -23.08
N VAL A 872 30.15 -8.97 -23.09
CA VAL A 872 29.16 -8.31 -23.96
C VAL A 872 29.46 -8.56 -25.44
N LYS A 873 30.75 -8.61 -25.82
CA LYS A 873 31.15 -8.87 -27.21
C LYS A 873 31.01 -10.34 -27.58
N ILE A 874 31.37 -11.24 -26.66
CA ILE A 874 31.16 -12.68 -26.85
C ILE A 874 29.68 -12.95 -27.12
N ALA A 875 28.81 -12.47 -26.23
CA ALA A 875 27.37 -12.67 -26.35
C ALA A 875 26.81 -12.03 -27.64
N GLY A 876 27.23 -10.80 -27.94
CA GLY A 876 26.80 -10.08 -29.15
C GLY A 876 27.19 -10.80 -30.43
N PHE A 877 28.45 -11.20 -30.58
CA PHE A 877 28.92 -11.91 -31.79
C PHE A 877 28.43 -13.34 -31.87
N ALA A 878 28.22 -14.04 -30.76
CA ALA A 878 27.59 -15.37 -30.76
C ALA A 878 26.12 -15.29 -31.23
N ALA A 879 25.36 -14.30 -30.75
CA ALA A 879 24.00 -14.04 -31.21
C ALA A 879 23.97 -13.63 -32.68
N PHE A 880 24.90 -12.77 -33.10
CA PHE A 880 25.01 -12.30 -34.48
C PHE A 880 25.39 -13.43 -35.44
N TYR A 881 26.36 -14.28 -35.08
CA TYR A 881 26.72 -15.49 -35.83
C TYR A 881 25.52 -16.44 -35.95
N ARG A 882 24.82 -16.74 -34.84
CA ARG A 882 23.64 -17.62 -34.84
C ARG A 882 22.51 -17.09 -35.72
N LEU A 883 22.28 -15.77 -35.71
CA LEU A 883 21.28 -15.15 -36.58
C LEU A 883 21.65 -15.29 -38.05
N PHE A 884 22.91 -14.99 -38.41
CA PHE A 884 23.37 -15.10 -39.80
C PHE A 884 23.50 -16.54 -40.29
N SER A 885 23.81 -17.49 -39.40
CA SER A 885 23.95 -18.90 -39.76
C SER A 885 22.62 -19.63 -39.89
N ILE A 886 21.55 -19.15 -39.24
CA ILE A 886 20.22 -19.79 -39.26
C ILE A 886 19.25 -19.01 -40.14
N ALA A 887 19.10 -17.70 -39.92
CA ALA A 887 18.08 -16.90 -40.58
C ALA A 887 18.54 -16.30 -41.92
N TYR A 888 19.83 -15.93 -42.05
CA TYR A 888 20.34 -15.24 -43.25
C TYR A 888 21.35 -16.04 -44.05
N ALA A 889 21.48 -17.35 -43.79
CA ALA A 889 22.49 -18.19 -44.44
C ALA A 889 22.31 -18.24 -45.96
N ALA A 890 21.05 -18.27 -46.42
CA ALA A 890 20.70 -18.27 -47.85
C ALA A 890 20.89 -16.90 -48.52
N GLU A 891 20.90 -15.80 -47.76
CA GLU A 891 21.03 -14.42 -48.27
C GLU A 891 22.44 -13.84 -48.08
N MET A 892 23.42 -14.68 -47.77
CA MET A 892 24.79 -14.23 -47.50
C MET A 892 25.46 -13.56 -48.71
N ASP A 893 24.96 -13.79 -49.92
CA ASP A 893 25.43 -13.10 -51.13
C ASP A 893 24.94 -11.64 -51.21
N THR A 894 23.77 -11.34 -50.65
CA THR A 894 23.22 -9.99 -50.57
C THR A 894 23.82 -9.21 -49.40
N TRP A 895 23.90 -9.86 -48.23
CA TRP A 895 24.35 -9.21 -47.00
C TRP A 895 25.86 -9.22 -46.81
N GLY A 896 26.57 -10.18 -47.42
CA GLY A 896 28.02 -10.33 -47.30
C GLY A 896 28.80 -9.07 -47.67
N PRO A 897 28.54 -8.39 -48.80
CA PRO A 897 29.22 -7.14 -49.14
C PRO A 897 29.01 -6.02 -48.12
N VAL A 898 27.81 -5.91 -47.54
CA VAL A 898 27.48 -4.89 -46.52
C VAL A 898 28.25 -5.17 -45.23
N VAL A 899 28.24 -6.42 -44.76
CA VAL A 899 28.99 -6.84 -43.57
C VAL A 899 30.50 -6.68 -43.80
N ALA A 900 30.99 -6.96 -45.00
CA ALA A 900 32.39 -6.73 -45.39
C ALA A 900 32.78 -5.24 -45.33
N MET A 901 31.94 -4.34 -45.87
CA MET A 901 32.18 -2.90 -45.78
C MET A 901 32.18 -2.40 -44.34
N ILE A 902 31.24 -2.88 -43.51
CA ILE A 902 31.20 -2.54 -42.07
C ILE A 902 32.46 -3.04 -41.38
N ALA A 903 32.92 -4.25 -41.68
CA ALA A 903 34.16 -4.80 -41.12
C ALA A 903 35.37 -3.92 -41.46
N VAL A 904 35.51 -3.47 -42.72
CA VAL A 904 36.56 -2.54 -43.15
C VAL A 904 36.49 -1.24 -42.37
N MET A 905 35.34 -0.56 -42.37
CA MET A 905 35.18 0.71 -41.67
C MET A 905 35.50 0.58 -40.18
N THR A 906 35.07 -0.53 -39.57
CA THR A 906 35.31 -0.84 -38.16
C THR A 906 36.80 -1.02 -37.87
N MET A 907 37.52 -1.79 -38.68
CA MET A 907 38.97 -1.97 -38.53
C MET A 907 39.76 -0.68 -38.79
N VAL A 908 39.39 0.08 -39.82
CA VAL A 908 40.08 1.32 -40.21
C VAL A 908 39.97 2.37 -39.11
N ILE A 909 38.73 2.75 -38.76
CA ILE A 909 38.47 3.83 -37.80
C ILE A 909 39.08 3.47 -36.44
N ALA A 910 38.95 2.22 -36.02
CA ALA A 910 39.43 1.77 -34.73
C ALA A 910 40.96 1.79 -34.59
N ASN A 911 41.68 1.17 -35.54
CA ASN A 911 43.13 1.08 -35.43
C ASN A 911 43.81 2.45 -35.51
N PHE A 912 43.34 3.34 -36.41
CA PHE A 912 43.88 4.70 -36.49
C PHE A 912 43.55 5.53 -35.25
N SER A 913 42.33 5.43 -34.73
CA SER A 913 41.93 6.16 -33.52
C SER A 913 42.67 5.68 -32.28
N ALA A 914 43.01 4.39 -32.19
CA ALA A 914 43.75 3.80 -31.07
C ALA A 914 45.15 4.41 -30.89
N ILE A 915 45.85 4.73 -32.00
CA ILE A 915 47.22 5.29 -32.00
C ILE A 915 47.30 6.59 -31.19
N PHE A 916 46.29 7.46 -31.33
CA PHE A 916 46.27 8.78 -30.72
C PHE A 916 45.75 8.79 -29.28
N GLN A 917 45.30 7.66 -28.75
CA GLN A 917 44.81 7.61 -27.38
C GLN A 917 45.97 7.75 -26.39
N LYS A 918 45.70 8.38 -25.25
CA LYS A 918 46.64 8.52 -24.11
C LYS A 918 46.23 7.68 -22.89
N SER A 919 44.98 7.22 -22.85
CA SER A 919 44.41 6.40 -21.79
C SER A 919 44.37 4.94 -22.22
N PHE A 920 44.80 4.05 -21.32
CA PHE A 920 44.72 2.59 -21.52
C PHE A 920 43.29 2.13 -21.83
N LYS A 921 42.28 2.56 -21.04
CA LYS A 921 40.88 2.15 -21.25
C LYS A 921 40.34 2.57 -22.62
N ARG A 922 40.62 3.81 -23.07
CA ARG A 922 40.20 4.29 -24.40
C ARG A 922 40.91 3.52 -25.51
N MET A 923 42.21 3.27 -25.37
CA MET A 923 42.98 2.48 -26.33
C MET A 923 42.41 1.05 -26.43
N MET A 924 42.12 0.41 -25.30
CA MET A 924 41.50 -0.93 -25.25
C MET A 924 40.07 -0.94 -25.82
N ALA A 925 39.32 0.16 -25.71
CA ALA A 925 38.02 0.29 -26.36
C ALA A 925 38.15 0.26 -27.88
N TYR A 926 39.04 1.08 -28.44
CA TYR A 926 39.29 1.09 -29.90
C TYR A 926 39.91 -0.21 -30.39
N SER A 927 40.89 -0.77 -29.68
CA SER A 927 41.39 -2.13 -29.94
C SER A 927 40.22 -3.12 -30.03
N GLY A 928 39.30 -3.06 -29.08
CA GLY A 928 38.14 -3.90 -29.07
C GLY A 928 37.16 -3.66 -30.24
N ILE A 929 37.06 -2.45 -30.77
CA ILE A 929 36.28 -2.16 -31.99
C ILE A 929 36.99 -2.80 -33.19
N SER A 930 38.32 -2.67 -33.30
CA SER A 930 39.12 -3.34 -34.33
C SER A 930 38.92 -4.87 -34.30
N HIS A 931 38.93 -5.47 -33.11
CA HIS A 931 38.65 -6.91 -32.92
C HIS A 931 37.23 -7.32 -33.31
N ALA A 932 36.23 -6.44 -33.15
CA ALA A 932 34.88 -6.68 -33.67
C ALA A 932 34.88 -6.74 -35.22
N GLY A 933 35.66 -5.89 -35.88
CA GLY A 933 35.87 -5.94 -37.32
C GLY A 933 36.51 -7.26 -37.77
N TYR A 934 37.50 -7.78 -37.05
CA TYR A 934 38.05 -9.12 -37.32
C TYR A 934 37.03 -10.23 -37.12
N LEU A 935 36.24 -10.21 -36.04
CA LEU A 935 35.19 -11.20 -35.77
C LEU A 935 34.14 -11.26 -36.91
N MET A 936 33.86 -10.14 -37.58
CA MET A 936 32.94 -10.12 -38.75
C MET A 936 33.47 -10.96 -39.92
N LEU A 937 34.78 -11.14 -40.09
CA LEU A 937 35.34 -12.02 -41.12
C LEU A 937 34.91 -13.48 -40.92
N GLY A 938 34.75 -13.92 -39.66
CA GLY A 938 34.26 -15.26 -39.35
C GLY A 938 32.79 -15.47 -39.68
N ILE A 939 31.98 -14.39 -39.64
CA ILE A 939 30.58 -14.42 -40.05
C ILE A 939 30.47 -14.45 -41.58
N LEU A 940 31.31 -13.70 -42.27
CA LEU A 940 31.40 -13.72 -43.74
C LEU A 940 31.84 -15.08 -44.29
N ALA A 941 32.55 -15.86 -43.47
CA ALA A 941 32.98 -17.22 -43.78
C ALA A 941 31.94 -18.30 -43.44
N ILE A 942 30.70 -17.95 -43.05
CA ILE A 942 29.64 -18.94 -42.82
C ILE A 942 29.44 -19.81 -44.06
N GLY A 943 29.45 -21.13 -43.86
CA GLY A 943 29.40 -22.14 -44.92
C GLY A 943 30.77 -22.72 -45.31
N VAL A 944 31.87 -22.06 -44.92
CA VAL A 944 33.23 -22.58 -45.09
C VAL A 944 33.57 -23.54 -43.94
N ALA A 945 34.18 -24.68 -44.25
CA ALA A 945 34.54 -25.69 -43.26
C ALA A 945 35.51 -25.11 -42.21
N GLY A 946 35.19 -25.27 -40.93
CA GLY A 946 36.01 -24.78 -39.82
C GLY A 946 35.86 -23.29 -39.48
N SER A 947 35.01 -22.54 -40.19
CA SER A 947 34.73 -21.10 -39.90
C SER A 947 34.19 -20.87 -38.47
N ALA A 948 33.28 -21.72 -38.00
CA ALA A 948 32.72 -21.66 -36.65
C ALA A 948 33.80 -21.87 -35.57
N GLY A 949 34.66 -22.88 -35.76
CA GLY A 949 35.78 -23.17 -34.86
C GLY A 949 36.82 -22.05 -34.86
N ALA A 950 37.11 -21.45 -36.03
CA ALA A 950 38.00 -20.30 -36.15
C ALA A 950 37.47 -19.06 -35.40
N LEU A 951 36.18 -18.77 -35.54
CA LEU A 951 35.53 -17.67 -34.82
C LEU A 951 35.56 -17.90 -33.30
N PHE A 952 35.25 -19.12 -32.86
CA PHE A 952 35.27 -19.49 -31.44
C PHE A 952 36.66 -19.41 -30.83
N LEU A 953 37.68 -19.91 -31.52
CA LEU A 953 39.07 -19.81 -31.09
C LEU A 953 39.49 -18.34 -30.96
N TYR A 954 39.15 -17.51 -31.96
CA TYR A 954 39.51 -16.10 -31.97
C TYR A 954 38.84 -15.30 -30.86
N ILE A 955 37.52 -15.48 -30.66
CA ILE A 955 36.76 -14.76 -29.63
C ILE A 955 37.19 -15.14 -28.21
N THR A 956 37.49 -16.43 -27.99
CA THR A 956 38.00 -16.95 -26.71
C THR A 956 39.38 -16.39 -26.41
N THR A 957 40.27 -16.41 -27.40
CA THR A 957 41.62 -15.85 -27.27
C THR A 957 41.61 -14.36 -26.97
N TYR A 958 40.79 -13.59 -27.69
CA TYR A 958 40.59 -12.17 -27.45
C TYR A 958 40.09 -11.89 -26.02
N ALA A 959 39.11 -12.67 -25.55
CA ALA A 959 38.53 -12.48 -24.23
C ALA A 959 39.54 -12.75 -23.11
N ILE A 960 40.27 -13.87 -23.16
CA ILE A 960 41.27 -14.20 -22.14
C ILE A 960 42.41 -13.18 -22.13
N ALA A 961 42.91 -12.76 -23.30
CA ALA A 961 43.92 -11.72 -23.38
C ALA A 961 43.44 -10.40 -22.78
N THR A 962 42.22 -9.99 -23.11
CA THR A 962 41.61 -8.77 -22.56
C THR A 962 41.39 -8.86 -21.05
N ILE A 963 41.00 -10.04 -20.52
CA ILE A 963 40.91 -10.30 -19.07
C ILE A 963 42.25 -10.06 -18.39
N ILE A 964 43.33 -10.61 -18.92
CA ILE A 964 44.67 -10.44 -18.34
C ILE A 964 45.10 -8.97 -18.38
N ALA A 965 44.87 -8.29 -19.51
CA ALA A 965 45.24 -6.89 -19.67
C ALA A 965 44.53 -5.99 -18.65
N PHE A 966 43.22 -6.15 -18.49
CA PHE A 966 42.45 -5.38 -17.52
C PHE A 966 42.71 -5.84 -16.08
N ALA A 967 42.99 -7.11 -15.81
CA ALA A 967 43.34 -7.57 -14.46
C ALA A 967 44.64 -6.93 -13.97
N VAL A 968 45.67 -6.86 -14.82
CA VAL A 968 46.92 -6.16 -14.50
C VAL A 968 46.69 -4.65 -14.36
N PHE A 969 45.91 -4.05 -15.26
CA PHE A 969 45.57 -2.63 -15.17
C PHE A 969 44.77 -2.30 -13.90
N ILE A 970 43.80 -3.12 -13.49
CA ILE A 970 43.01 -2.94 -12.27
C ILE A 970 43.93 -2.86 -11.05
N LEU A 971 44.85 -3.82 -10.90
CA LEU A 971 45.80 -3.88 -9.79
C LEU A 971 46.68 -2.62 -9.69
N ILE A 972 47.09 -2.07 -10.84
CA ILE A 972 47.89 -0.84 -10.90
C ILE A 972 47.01 0.38 -10.57
N SER A 973 45.84 0.47 -11.21
CA SER A 973 44.91 1.59 -11.09
C SER A 973 44.30 1.76 -9.69
N GLU A 974 44.04 0.67 -8.96
CA GLU A 974 43.48 0.71 -7.60
C GLU A 974 44.46 1.35 -6.60
N GLN A 975 45.76 1.24 -6.85
CA GLN A 975 46.80 1.72 -5.93
C GLN A 975 47.41 3.06 -6.36
N GLN A 976 47.33 3.42 -7.65
CA GLN A 976 47.92 4.64 -8.20
C GLN A 976 46.92 5.65 -8.79
N GLY A 977 45.63 5.29 -8.86
CA GLY A 977 44.57 6.09 -9.44
C GLY A 977 44.43 5.93 -10.97
N ASP A 978 43.21 6.06 -11.48
CA ASP A 978 42.83 5.85 -12.89
C ASP A 978 43.33 6.94 -13.86
N GLU A 979 43.89 8.06 -13.35
CA GLU A 979 44.24 9.24 -14.16
C GLU A 979 45.63 9.16 -14.82
N GLN A 980 46.47 8.22 -14.41
CA GLN A 980 47.81 8.03 -14.97
C GLN A 980 47.74 7.17 -16.24
N GLY A 981 47.66 7.79 -17.42
CA GLY A 981 47.44 7.13 -18.73
C GLY A 981 48.34 5.92 -19.04
N PHE A 982 49.39 6.09 -19.84
CA PHE A 982 50.37 5.01 -20.10
C PHE A 982 51.54 5.02 -19.11
N SER A 983 51.74 6.14 -18.41
CA SER A 983 52.80 6.32 -17.42
C SER A 983 52.67 5.38 -16.22
N ALA A 984 51.45 4.91 -15.92
CA ALA A 984 51.19 3.93 -14.86
C ALA A 984 51.92 2.58 -15.07
N PHE A 985 52.35 2.29 -16.29
CA PHE A 985 53.08 1.08 -16.62
C PHE A 985 54.60 1.23 -16.56
N ASN A 986 55.12 2.45 -16.36
CA ASN A 986 56.56 2.73 -16.41
C ASN A 986 57.32 1.92 -15.34
N GLY A 987 58.41 1.24 -15.74
CA GLY A 987 59.25 0.48 -14.80
C GLY A 987 58.63 -0.80 -14.23
N LEU A 988 57.41 -1.19 -14.66
CA LEU A 988 56.73 -2.41 -14.19
C LEU A 988 57.55 -3.69 -14.42
N GLY A 989 58.33 -3.73 -15.51
CA GLY A 989 59.21 -4.86 -15.85
C GLY A 989 60.33 -5.11 -14.83
N LYS A 990 60.81 -4.05 -14.16
CA LYS A 990 61.84 -4.14 -13.12
C LYS A 990 61.23 -4.35 -11.73
N SER A 991 60.10 -3.72 -11.43
CA SER A 991 59.48 -3.78 -10.10
C SER A 991 58.65 -5.05 -9.85
N HIS A 992 57.87 -5.50 -10.84
CA HIS A 992 56.95 -6.63 -10.72
C HIS A 992 56.98 -7.51 -11.99
N PRO A 993 58.06 -8.29 -12.20
CA PRO A 993 58.32 -9.00 -13.46
C PRO A 993 57.21 -10.00 -13.84
N TYR A 994 56.50 -10.57 -12.87
CA TYR A 994 55.40 -11.51 -13.12
C TYR A 994 54.16 -10.82 -13.73
N LEU A 995 53.77 -9.64 -13.23
CA LEU A 995 52.66 -8.86 -13.79
C LEU A 995 53.03 -8.31 -15.17
N ALA A 996 54.29 -7.88 -15.32
CA ALA A 996 54.81 -7.43 -16.59
C ALA A 996 54.80 -8.54 -17.64
N ALA A 997 55.24 -9.75 -17.28
CA ALA A 997 55.18 -10.90 -18.17
C ALA A 997 53.74 -11.26 -18.58
N ALA A 998 52.80 -11.25 -17.64
CA ALA A 998 51.38 -11.52 -17.93
C ALA A 998 50.77 -10.48 -18.89
N MET A 999 51.00 -9.19 -18.64
CA MET A 999 50.57 -8.12 -19.54
C MET A 999 51.24 -8.24 -20.91
N ALA A 1000 52.52 -8.61 -20.96
CA ALA A 1000 53.24 -8.78 -22.22
C ALA A 1000 52.67 -9.92 -23.07
N VAL A 1001 52.38 -11.07 -22.46
CA VAL A 1001 51.69 -12.20 -23.12
C VAL A 1001 50.34 -11.76 -23.68
N SER A 1002 49.57 -10.97 -22.94
CA SER A 1002 48.29 -10.44 -23.41
C SER A 1002 48.44 -9.50 -24.62
N MET A 1003 49.33 -8.50 -24.54
CA MET A 1003 49.56 -7.54 -25.62
C MET A 1003 50.06 -8.21 -26.90
N LEU A 1004 50.98 -9.17 -26.78
CA LEU A 1004 51.47 -9.96 -27.92
C LEU A 1004 50.37 -10.84 -28.52
N THR A 1005 49.49 -11.39 -27.69
CA THR A 1005 48.31 -12.17 -28.12
C THR A 1005 47.31 -11.30 -28.88
N LEU A 1006 46.96 -10.11 -28.36
CA LEU A 1006 46.05 -9.20 -29.06
C LEU A 1006 46.65 -8.67 -30.38
N ALA A 1007 47.97 -8.41 -30.39
CA ALA A 1007 48.72 -8.07 -31.59
C ALA A 1007 48.72 -9.22 -32.62
N GLY A 1008 48.66 -10.47 -32.16
CA GLY A 1008 48.67 -11.66 -33.00
C GLY A 1008 50.06 -12.02 -33.52
N ILE A 1009 51.08 -11.93 -32.65
CA ILE A 1009 52.48 -12.24 -32.97
C ILE A 1009 52.75 -13.75 -32.80
N PRO A 1010 53.40 -14.46 -33.74
CA PRO A 1010 53.80 -15.86 -33.55
C PRO A 1010 54.78 -16.02 -32.36
N PRO A 1011 54.65 -17.06 -31.51
CA PRO A 1011 53.72 -18.20 -31.58
C PRO A 1011 52.45 -18.04 -30.70
N THR A 1012 51.94 -16.83 -30.46
CA THR A 1012 50.79 -16.62 -29.55
C THR A 1012 49.46 -17.15 -30.11
N ALA A 1013 48.51 -17.46 -29.22
CA ALA A 1013 47.16 -17.91 -29.58
C ALA A 1013 46.43 -16.95 -30.52
N GLY A 1014 46.70 -15.64 -30.39
CA GLY A 1014 46.08 -14.63 -31.25
C GLY A 1014 46.56 -14.67 -32.69
N PHE A 1015 47.79 -15.15 -32.93
CA PHE A 1015 48.28 -15.42 -34.28
C PHE A 1015 47.48 -16.56 -34.92
N PHE A 1016 47.33 -17.69 -34.23
CA PHE A 1016 46.55 -18.83 -34.73
C PHE A 1016 45.08 -18.45 -34.93
N GLY A 1017 44.48 -17.70 -34.01
CA GLY A 1017 43.12 -17.19 -34.15
C GLY A 1017 42.95 -16.31 -35.41
N LYS A 1018 43.87 -15.35 -35.66
CA LYS A 1018 43.83 -14.54 -36.89
C LYS A 1018 44.07 -15.40 -38.14
N TYR A 1019 45.01 -16.35 -38.09
CA TYR A 1019 45.33 -17.23 -39.20
C TYR A 1019 44.13 -18.07 -39.66
N PHE A 1020 43.43 -18.73 -38.75
CA PHE A 1020 42.26 -19.54 -39.10
C PHE A 1020 41.08 -18.68 -39.57
N LEU A 1021 40.88 -17.52 -38.93
CA LEU A 1021 39.82 -16.57 -39.30
C LEU A 1021 40.05 -15.97 -40.69
N PHE A 1022 41.30 -15.61 -40.99
CA PHE A 1022 41.69 -15.07 -42.29
C PHE A 1022 41.66 -16.14 -43.37
N SER A 1023 42.13 -17.35 -43.09
CA SER A 1023 42.04 -18.49 -44.02
C SER A 1023 40.58 -18.77 -44.40
N ALA A 1024 39.67 -18.82 -43.43
CA ALA A 1024 38.25 -19.05 -43.68
C ALA A 1024 37.60 -17.91 -44.49
N ALA A 1025 37.97 -16.65 -44.22
CA ALA A 1025 37.45 -15.50 -44.97
C ALA A 1025 38.08 -15.36 -46.37
N PHE A 1026 39.29 -15.87 -46.58
CA PHE A 1026 40.02 -15.77 -47.85
C PHE A 1026 39.30 -16.50 -48.98
N GLU A 1027 38.62 -17.61 -48.68
CA GLU A 1027 37.84 -18.36 -49.67
C GLU A 1027 36.72 -17.54 -50.31
N ARG A 1028 36.14 -16.57 -49.58
CA ARG A 1028 34.99 -15.77 -50.04
C ARG A 1028 35.33 -14.30 -50.31
N TYR A 1029 36.27 -13.71 -49.57
CA TYR A 1029 36.65 -12.29 -49.67
C TYR A 1029 38.18 -12.08 -49.54
N PRO A 1030 39.00 -12.48 -50.53
CA PRO A 1030 40.47 -12.34 -50.47
C PRO A 1030 40.95 -10.91 -50.21
N TRP A 1031 40.32 -9.91 -50.83
CA TRP A 1031 40.68 -8.51 -50.69
C TRP A 1031 40.47 -7.98 -49.26
N LEU A 1032 39.46 -8.49 -48.55
CA LEU A 1032 39.16 -8.10 -47.18
C LEU A 1032 40.23 -8.62 -46.22
N VAL A 1033 40.76 -9.81 -46.49
CA VAL A 1033 41.87 -10.39 -45.72
C VAL A 1033 43.13 -9.54 -45.84
N VAL A 1034 43.44 -9.01 -47.03
CA VAL A 1034 44.56 -8.07 -47.21
C VAL A 1034 44.40 -6.83 -46.33
N VAL A 1035 43.20 -6.24 -46.31
CA VAL A 1035 42.88 -5.09 -45.45
C VAL A 1035 43.02 -5.47 -43.97
N ALA A 1036 42.51 -6.63 -43.56
CA ALA A 1036 42.61 -7.11 -42.19
C ALA A 1036 44.06 -7.31 -41.73
N VAL A 1037 44.92 -7.86 -42.59
CA VAL A 1037 46.36 -8.04 -42.34
C VAL A 1037 47.07 -6.68 -42.17
N LEU A 1038 46.83 -5.73 -43.08
CA LEU A 1038 47.40 -4.38 -42.98
C LEU A 1038 47.00 -3.69 -41.67
N HIS A 1039 45.74 -3.78 -41.29
CA HIS A 1039 45.26 -3.22 -40.02
C HIS A 1039 45.79 -3.97 -38.80
N SER A 1040 46.03 -5.27 -38.92
CA SER A 1040 46.67 -6.04 -37.86
C SER A 1040 48.10 -5.55 -37.63
N ALA A 1041 48.84 -5.19 -38.70
CA ALA A 1041 50.16 -4.59 -38.58
C ALA A 1041 50.12 -3.21 -37.88
N ILE A 1042 49.13 -2.37 -38.20
CA ILE A 1042 48.91 -1.08 -37.51
C ILE A 1042 48.66 -1.30 -36.00
N SER A 1043 47.93 -2.37 -35.65
CA SER A 1043 47.61 -2.66 -34.24
C SER A 1043 48.84 -2.93 -33.36
N ILE A 1044 49.90 -3.49 -33.95
CA ILE A 1044 51.15 -3.81 -33.26
C ILE A 1044 51.73 -2.56 -32.61
N TYR A 1045 51.68 -1.40 -33.28
CA TYR A 1045 52.28 -0.16 -32.78
C TYR A 1045 51.75 0.23 -31.39
N TYR A 1046 50.44 0.28 -31.20
CA TYR A 1046 49.87 0.74 -29.93
C TYR A 1046 49.96 -0.31 -28.82
N TYR A 1047 50.02 -1.61 -29.14
CA TYR A 1047 50.31 -2.66 -28.15
C TYR A 1047 51.79 -2.63 -27.71
N PHE A 1048 52.71 -2.44 -28.64
CA PHE A 1048 54.15 -2.33 -28.33
C PHE A 1048 54.48 -1.07 -27.55
N LYS A 1049 53.70 0.01 -27.69
CA LYS A 1049 53.83 1.21 -26.88
C LYS A 1049 53.68 0.93 -25.37
N ILE A 1050 52.80 -0.02 -25.00
CA ILE A 1050 52.64 -0.47 -23.61
C ILE A 1050 53.84 -1.32 -23.17
N LEU A 1051 54.30 -2.24 -24.03
CA LEU A 1051 55.50 -3.04 -23.75
C LEU A 1051 56.74 -2.16 -23.56
N ALA A 1052 56.89 -1.12 -24.38
CA ALA A 1052 57.97 -0.16 -24.31
C ALA A 1052 57.97 0.59 -22.97
N ALA A 1053 56.82 1.09 -22.54
CA ALA A 1053 56.66 1.74 -21.24
C ALA A 1053 57.01 0.78 -20.08
N MET A 1054 56.64 -0.50 -20.17
CA MET A 1054 56.92 -1.43 -19.08
C MET A 1054 58.40 -1.77 -18.89
N TYR A 1055 59.16 -1.90 -19.98
CA TYR A 1055 60.52 -2.46 -19.94
C TYR A 1055 61.65 -1.46 -20.23
N PHE A 1056 61.37 -0.35 -20.93
CA PHE A 1056 62.41 0.54 -21.46
C PHE A 1056 62.39 1.97 -20.89
N THR A 1057 61.44 2.29 -20.00
CA THR A 1057 61.45 3.58 -19.27
C THR A 1057 61.87 3.39 -17.82
N ASP A 1058 62.82 4.22 -17.38
CA ASP A 1058 63.54 4.09 -16.10
C ASP A 1058 63.01 5.02 -14.97
N ASP A 1059 61.91 5.75 -15.21
CA ASP A 1059 61.26 6.58 -14.18
C ASP A 1059 60.62 5.72 -13.09
N MET A 1060 61.42 5.31 -12.11
CA MET A 1060 60.94 4.75 -10.84
C MET A 1060 60.54 5.93 -9.95
N THR A 1061 59.25 6.26 -9.89
CA THR A 1061 58.77 7.05 -8.74
C THR A 1061 59.03 6.22 -7.48
N ASP A 1062 59.66 6.80 -6.45
CA ASP A 1062 60.16 6.16 -5.21
C ASP A 1062 59.15 5.30 -4.40
N ASN A 1063 57.91 5.11 -4.86
CA ASN A 1063 56.81 4.39 -4.19
C ASN A 1063 56.18 3.25 -5.03
N TYR A 1064 56.97 2.42 -5.75
CA TYR A 1064 56.43 1.24 -6.46
C TYR A 1064 56.23 0.01 -5.55
N HIS A 1065 55.25 0.06 -4.64
CA HIS A 1065 54.86 -1.09 -3.81
C HIS A 1065 53.46 -1.61 -4.19
N ILE A 1066 53.37 -2.42 -5.26
CA ILE A 1066 52.10 -3.03 -5.66
C ILE A 1066 51.85 -4.29 -4.83
N GLN A 1067 50.92 -4.21 -3.87
CA GLN A 1067 50.49 -5.42 -3.16
C GLN A 1067 49.56 -6.25 -4.05
N VAL A 1068 49.98 -7.46 -4.42
CA VAL A 1068 49.19 -8.37 -5.26
C VAL A 1068 48.58 -9.47 -4.39
N PRO A 1069 47.26 -9.50 -4.18
CA PRO A 1069 46.60 -10.55 -3.43
C PRO A 1069 46.79 -11.92 -4.09
N VAL A 1070 46.84 -12.99 -3.29
CA VAL A 1070 47.06 -14.38 -3.77
C VAL A 1070 46.01 -14.79 -4.80
N ALA A 1071 44.75 -14.41 -4.60
CA ALA A 1071 43.66 -14.70 -5.53
C ALA A 1071 43.91 -14.12 -6.94
N TYR A 1072 44.42 -12.88 -7.03
CA TYR A 1072 44.75 -12.25 -8.32
C TYR A 1072 45.93 -12.94 -9.01
N LYS A 1073 46.95 -13.37 -8.24
CA LYS A 1073 48.07 -14.16 -8.79
C LYS A 1073 47.58 -15.46 -9.41
N VAL A 1074 46.68 -16.17 -8.74
CA VAL A 1074 46.10 -17.42 -9.23
C VAL A 1074 45.27 -17.19 -10.50
N VAL A 1075 44.38 -16.19 -10.50
CA VAL A 1075 43.53 -15.87 -11.66
C VAL A 1075 44.37 -15.49 -12.88
N ILE A 1076 45.37 -14.61 -12.70
CA ILE A 1076 46.26 -14.20 -13.79
C ILE A 1076 47.10 -15.38 -14.27
N ALA A 1077 47.64 -16.21 -13.37
CA ALA A 1077 48.43 -17.38 -13.75
C ALA A 1077 47.60 -18.40 -14.54
N VAL A 1078 46.36 -18.68 -14.12
CA VAL A 1078 45.45 -19.58 -14.83
C VAL A 1078 45.09 -19.01 -16.21
N ALA A 1079 44.76 -17.73 -16.31
CA ALA A 1079 44.44 -17.10 -17.59
C ALA A 1079 45.63 -17.11 -18.56
N VAL A 1080 46.85 -16.84 -18.08
CA VAL A 1080 48.08 -16.94 -18.87
C VAL A 1080 48.33 -18.39 -19.30
N ALA A 1081 48.17 -19.36 -18.41
CA ALA A 1081 48.31 -20.79 -18.73
C ALA A 1081 47.31 -21.23 -19.81
N LEU A 1082 46.06 -20.74 -19.76
CA LEU A 1082 45.06 -20.99 -20.79
C LEU A 1082 45.45 -20.38 -22.14
N LEU A 1083 45.98 -19.15 -22.19
CA LEU A 1083 46.48 -18.58 -23.45
C LEU A 1083 47.65 -19.36 -24.03
N VAL A 1084 48.59 -19.79 -23.19
CA VAL A 1084 49.71 -20.62 -23.62
C VAL A 1084 49.21 -21.97 -24.14
N LEU A 1085 48.25 -22.60 -23.46
CA LEU A 1085 47.62 -23.84 -23.92
C LEU A 1085 46.94 -23.66 -25.28
N LEU A 1086 46.19 -22.57 -25.49
CA LEU A 1086 45.56 -22.24 -26.77
C LEU A 1086 46.59 -21.98 -27.89
N SER A 1087 47.80 -21.56 -27.52
CA SER A 1087 48.91 -21.36 -28.46
C SER A 1087 49.53 -22.69 -28.89
N VAL A 1088 49.59 -23.68 -27.99
CA VAL A 1088 50.22 -24.99 -28.25
C VAL A 1088 49.24 -25.98 -28.89
N VAL A 1089 47.94 -25.92 -28.53
CA VAL A 1089 46.91 -26.87 -29.00
C VAL A 1089 45.68 -26.15 -29.58
N PRO A 1090 45.84 -25.32 -30.64
CA PRO A 1090 44.70 -24.59 -31.22
C PRO A 1090 43.66 -25.53 -31.87
N GLY A 1091 44.11 -26.68 -32.40
CA GLY A 1091 43.24 -27.65 -33.08
C GLY A 1091 42.19 -28.30 -32.16
N GLY A 1092 42.55 -28.61 -30.91
CA GLY A 1092 41.64 -29.27 -29.95
C GLY A 1092 40.47 -28.39 -29.53
N VAL A 1093 40.64 -27.06 -29.53
CA VAL A 1093 39.59 -26.10 -29.23
C VAL A 1093 38.70 -25.83 -30.44
N MET A 1094 39.23 -25.93 -31.66
CA MET A 1094 38.41 -25.86 -32.88
C MET A 1094 37.51 -27.09 -33.04
N SER A 1095 37.95 -28.28 -32.62
CA SER A 1095 37.13 -29.50 -32.69
C SER A 1095 35.94 -29.52 -31.72
N LEU A 1096 36.00 -28.74 -30.63
CA LEU A 1096 34.92 -28.63 -29.63
C LEU A 1096 33.63 -28.00 -30.17
N VAL A 1097 33.70 -27.29 -31.31
CA VAL A 1097 32.55 -26.62 -31.93
C VAL A 1097 31.92 -27.46 -33.05
N ASN A 1098 32.65 -28.48 -33.54
CA ASN A 1098 32.17 -29.37 -34.60
C ASN A 1098 31.37 -30.58 -34.06
N HIS A 1099 31.31 -30.73 -32.73
CA HIS A 1099 30.47 -31.67 -32.00
C HIS A 1099 29.36 -30.92 -31.29
#